data_AF-A0A1N7D7Q4-F1
#
_entry.id   AF-A0A1N7D7Q4-F1
#
_cell.length_a   1.000
_cell.length_b   1.000
_cell.length_c   1.000
_cell.angle_alpha   90.00
_cell.angle_beta   90.00
_cell.angle_gamma   90.00
#
_symmetry.space_group_name_H-M   'P 1'
#
loop_
_entity.id
_entity.type
_entity.pdbx_description
1 polymer ?
#
loop_
_entity_poly.entity_id
_entity_poly.type
_entity_poly.pdbx_seq_one_letter_code
_entity_poly.pdbx_strand_id
1 'polypeptide(L)'
;MFPAGGRRLVVYVVYDRRGGVDEYVVHALAGLREHAARILVVVNGKLTPEGRERLEPVSDEVLVRENVGFDIWAHKDALDHVGAGVLEFDEVVLTNDTWFGPVRPYGPVFERMDALEIDFWGMTDHAREVPNPFTGTGVMHYHLQSFWIAVRRSMFTSERWARYWRELPEMPSYFDAVLKHETVFTETFVRNGFRPAVAFASDDYPTDHPALFNPTLLMDDGCPLLKRRPFFHWPPFLDRHAVIGRSIMDNVEEHGYPTALILDNLARTVQAKVINTNLAMLDILPRTTVATADDPTGLRVLVVVHATGSESAADLIARLGWFPAPVDAIVTTSDADLVPELERMLGAQTSRLRKAEVRLVPSHDGRDMSAFLIGCRAELEGGQYDVFVKVHDRLPVRRGRTVSDYFRRYTRDNLLGSPEYIVNLLALFVRERGLGVVFPPPIQTGYAVTGEGWSWYRGRGHDVAEDLGIRVPLDGVTPLAPLGGMWVGRPEGLRPLLSKDWTYADFRDATHKRIPDIRRVLERLVAAAAGEEGLHARTVLTPGHAGLTHLSLEYKIDQLAVNLPGYPVEQIQFVHRAGWWGIGGAVAFFRMYMKTNHAGFVRRVDPVMHPIGRGARAILRVARAGASTARHLVKGARS
;
A
#
# COMPACT_ATOMS: atom_id res chain seq x y z
N MET A 1 29.05 4.72 31.81
CA MET A 1 27.78 5.33 32.25
C MET A 1 27.65 6.68 31.60
N PHE A 2 26.42 7.10 31.29
CA PHE A 2 26.16 8.47 30.86
C PHE A 2 26.38 9.42 32.04
N PRO A 3 27.07 10.55 31.87
CA PRO A 3 27.26 11.49 32.96
C PRO A 3 25.93 12.14 33.36
N ALA A 4 25.76 12.42 34.65
CA ALA A 4 24.64 13.21 35.13
C ALA A 4 24.67 14.61 34.50
N GLY A 5 23.57 15.03 33.87
CA GLY A 5 23.53 16.27 33.08
C GLY A 5 24.29 16.18 31.74
N GLY A 6 24.61 14.97 31.28
CA GLY A 6 25.30 14.72 30.02
C GLY A 6 24.55 15.27 28.81
N ARG A 7 25.29 15.57 27.75
CA ARG A 7 24.78 16.18 26.53
C ARG A 7 24.67 15.14 25.42
N ARG A 8 23.47 14.97 24.86
CA ARG A 8 23.22 14.03 23.76
C ARG A 8 23.01 14.76 22.44
N LEU A 9 23.73 14.34 21.41
CA LEU A 9 23.46 14.69 20.01
C LEU A 9 22.56 13.60 19.41
N VAL A 10 21.42 13.98 18.87
CA VAL A 10 20.58 13.09 18.06
C VAL A 10 20.78 13.45 16.59
N VAL A 11 21.23 12.49 15.80
CA VAL A 11 21.26 12.55 14.33
C VAL A 11 20.08 11.72 13.82
N TYR A 12 19.09 12.39 13.25
CA TYR A 12 17.87 11.76 12.77
C TYR A 12 17.79 11.85 11.24
N VAL A 13 17.90 10.71 10.56
CA VAL A 13 17.82 10.65 9.09
C VAL A 13 16.37 10.51 8.64
N VAL A 14 15.94 11.36 7.71
CA VAL A 14 14.61 11.33 7.10
C VAL A 14 14.75 11.10 5.60
N TYR A 15 13.94 10.20 5.05
CA TYR A 15 13.81 10.03 3.62
C TYR A 15 12.34 9.97 3.20
N ASP A 16 11.95 10.96 2.39
CA ASP A 16 10.71 10.89 1.62
C ASP A 16 10.99 11.13 0.14
N ARG A 17 10.40 10.29 -0.71
CA ARG A 17 10.57 10.39 -2.16
C ARG A 17 9.93 11.66 -2.74
N ARG A 18 8.95 12.25 -2.04
CA ARG A 18 8.25 13.48 -2.45
C ARG A 18 8.97 14.73 -1.92
N GLY A 19 9.93 14.54 -1.02
CA GLY A 19 10.63 15.59 -0.29
C GLY A 19 9.81 16.24 0.83
N GLY A 20 8.66 15.64 1.16
CA GLY A 20 7.85 16.06 2.29
C GLY A 20 8.40 15.51 3.61
N VAL A 21 7.74 15.90 4.70
CA VAL A 21 8.00 15.36 6.05
C VAL A 21 6.65 14.91 6.57
N ASP A 22 6.51 13.65 6.97
CA ASP A 22 5.27 13.12 7.52
C ASP A 22 5.12 13.47 9.02
N GLU A 23 3.89 13.50 9.51
CA GLU A 23 3.58 13.92 10.88
C GLU A 23 4.18 13.01 11.95
N TYR A 24 4.33 11.71 11.68
CA TYR A 24 4.99 10.82 12.63
C TYR A 24 6.46 11.18 12.88
N VAL A 25 7.15 11.81 11.91
CA VAL A 25 8.54 12.27 12.07
C VAL A 25 8.58 13.47 13.02
N VAL A 26 7.67 14.42 12.84
CA VAL A 26 7.56 15.58 13.74
C VAL A 26 7.24 15.11 15.17
N HIS A 27 6.31 14.16 15.30
CA HIS A 27 5.96 13.55 16.58
C HIS A 27 7.15 12.84 17.24
N ALA A 28 7.93 12.07 16.47
CA ALA A 28 9.14 11.40 16.96
C ALA A 28 10.19 12.39 17.47
N LEU A 29 10.49 13.43 16.70
CA LEU A 29 11.48 14.46 17.04
C LEU A 29 11.06 15.29 18.25
N ALA A 30 9.77 15.66 18.33
CA ALA A 30 9.22 16.37 19.47
C ALA A 30 9.39 15.55 20.76
N GLY A 31 9.12 14.25 20.73
CA GLY A 31 9.33 13.37 21.90
C GLY A 31 10.81 13.20 22.28
N LEU A 32 11.73 13.25 21.32
CA LEU A 32 13.17 13.14 21.59
C LEU A 32 13.77 14.42 22.18
N ARG A 33 13.07 15.56 22.09
CA ARG A 33 13.58 16.87 22.51
C ARG A 33 14.02 16.90 23.97
N GLU A 34 13.27 16.27 24.86
CA GLU A 34 13.58 16.23 26.30
C GLU A 34 14.86 15.44 26.63
N HIS A 35 15.31 14.60 25.69
CA HIS A 35 16.47 13.73 25.86
C HIS A 35 17.68 14.17 25.02
N ALA A 36 17.58 15.27 24.29
CA ALA A 36 18.58 15.75 23.34
C ALA A 36 19.05 17.17 23.67
N ALA A 37 20.37 17.35 23.74
CA ALA A 37 20.98 18.69 23.81
C ALA A 37 21.02 19.35 22.42
N ARG A 38 21.08 18.55 21.36
CA ARG A 38 20.98 18.98 19.97
C ARG A 38 20.36 17.86 19.13
N ILE A 39 19.47 18.22 18.22
CA ILE A 39 18.91 17.36 17.18
C ILE A 39 19.31 17.93 15.82
N LEU A 40 20.12 17.16 15.11
CA LEU A 40 20.47 17.37 13.71
C LEU A 40 19.60 16.44 12.86
N VAL A 41 18.71 17.01 12.06
CA VAL A 41 17.93 16.26 11.08
C VAL A 41 18.69 16.23 9.77
N VAL A 42 18.85 15.03 9.20
CA VAL A 42 19.49 14.82 7.89
C VAL A 42 18.43 14.40 6.90
N VAL A 43 18.06 15.29 5.98
CA VAL A 43 17.13 14.98 4.90
C VAL A 43 17.91 14.35 3.75
N ASN A 44 17.69 13.05 3.56
CA ASN A 44 18.41 12.23 2.62
C ASN A 44 17.75 12.26 1.23
N GLY A 45 17.76 13.42 0.57
CA GLY A 45 17.12 13.63 -0.73
C GLY A 45 16.68 15.07 -0.92
N LYS A 46 15.42 15.26 -1.31
CA LYS A 46 14.81 16.59 -1.51
C LYS A 46 14.07 17.01 -0.24
N LEU A 47 13.96 18.32 -0.03
CA LEU A 47 13.13 18.90 1.02
C LEU A 47 12.28 20.02 0.42
N THR A 48 10.96 19.93 0.55
CA THR A 48 10.06 21.03 0.15
C THR A 48 10.05 22.14 1.19
N PRO A 49 9.60 23.37 0.84
CA PRO A 49 9.42 24.45 1.81
C PRO A 49 8.52 24.05 2.99
N GLU A 50 7.41 23.37 2.71
CA GLU A 50 6.48 22.90 3.75
C GLU A 50 7.14 21.85 4.65
N GLY A 51 7.92 20.92 4.07
CA GLY A 51 8.70 19.96 4.84
C GLY A 51 9.73 20.63 5.76
N ARG A 52 10.36 21.72 5.30
CA ARG A 52 11.29 22.52 6.11
C ARG A 52 10.59 23.22 7.27
N GLU A 53 9.48 23.90 7.00
CA GLU A 53 8.66 24.58 8.03
C GLU A 53 8.21 23.62 9.15
N ARG A 54 8.00 22.34 8.81
CA ARG A 54 7.67 21.30 9.79
C ARG A 54 8.84 20.83 10.65
N LEU A 55 10.06 20.83 10.12
CA LEU A 55 11.24 20.33 10.84
C LEU A 55 11.88 21.39 11.74
N GLU A 56 11.88 22.65 11.32
CA GLU A 56 12.54 23.75 12.05
C GLU A 56 12.08 23.89 13.51
N PRO A 57 10.79 23.72 13.87
CA PRO A 57 10.37 23.80 15.28
C PRO A 57 10.82 22.63 16.17
N VAL A 58 11.17 21.49 15.57
CA VAL A 58 11.50 20.25 16.30
C VAL A 58 12.98 19.84 16.18
N SER A 59 13.78 20.61 15.44
CA SER A 59 15.20 20.37 15.21
C SER A 59 16.01 21.63 15.45
N ASP A 60 17.28 21.46 15.81
CA ASP A 60 18.21 22.60 15.95
C ASP A 60 18.88 22.93 14.62
N GLU A 61 18.96 21.93 13.74
CA GLU A 61 19.57 22.05 12.43
C GLU A 61 19.01 21.02 11.44
N VAL A 62 18.94 21.43 10.16
CA VAL A 62 18.54 20.57 9.05
C VAL A 62 19.63 20.55 7.98
N LEU A 63 20.27 19.39 7.81
CA LEU A 63 21.22 19.10 6.73
C LEU A 63 20.49 18.41 5.58
N VAL A 64 20.54 18.98 4.37
CA VAL A 64 19.97 18.36 3.16
C VAL A 64 21.10 17.82 2.30
N ARG A 65 21.00 16.56 1.88
CA ARG A 65 22.02 15.88 1.08
C ARG A 65 21.40 15.03 -0.03
N GLU A 66 22.21 14.60 -0.99
CA GLU A 66 21.78 13.60 -1.98
C GLU A 66 21.58 12.22 -1.34
N ASN A 67 20.60 11.46 -1.84
CA ASN A 67 20.35 10.08 -1.37
C ASN A 67 21.34 9.07 -1.97
N VAL A 68 22.62 9.19 -1.60
CA VAL A 68 23.69 8.26 -1.99
C VAL A 68 24.22 7.59 -0.72
N GLY A 69 24.29 6.25 -0.74
CA GLY A 69 24.72 5.46 0.42
C GLY A 69 23.67 5.26 1.51
N PHE A 70 22.40 5.59 1.22
CA PHE A 70 21.25 5.44 2.12
C PHE A 70 21.49 6.10 3.49
N ASP A 71 20.84 5.61 4.54
CA ASP A 71 20.86 6.24 5.86
C ASP A 71 22.25 6.19 6.50
N ILE A 72 23.04 5.16 6.21
CA ILE A 72 24.36 4.98 6.80
C ILE A 72 25.31 6.10 6.35
N TRP A 73 25.32 6.45 5.06
CA TRP A 73 26.10 7.59 4.60
C TRP A 73 25.50 8.93 5.02
N ALA A 74 24.19 9.00 5.25
CA ALA A 74 23.59 10.18 5.87
C ALA A 74 24.11 10.39 7.31
N HIS A 75 24.29 9.32 8.09
CA HIS A 75 24.98 9.39 9.39
C HIS A 75 26.44 9.81 9.24
N LYS A 76 27.16 9.26 8.25
CA LYS A 76 28.55 9.66 7.97
C LYS A 76 28.65 11.16 7.68
N ASP A 77 27.83 11.67 6.76
CA ASP A 77 27.84 13.08 6.37
C ASP A 77 27.43 13.99 7.54
N ALA A 78 26.54 13.53 8.42
CA ALA A 78 26.20 14.24 9.64
C ALA A 78 27.37 14.34 10.63
N LEU A 79 28.11 13.24 10.81
CA LEU A 79 29.31 13.22 11.65
C LEU A 79 30.41 14.13 11.08
N ASP A 80 30.60 14.10 9.76
CA ASP A 80 31.55 14.98 9.07
C ASP A 80 31.13 16.46 9.19
N HIS A 81 29.82 16.75 9.08
CA HIS A 81 29.24 18.09 9.23
C HIS A 81 29.40 18.64 10.66
N VAL A 82 29.14 17.82 11.67
CA VAL A 82 29.34 18.20 13.08
C VAL A 82 30.83 18.36 13.39
N GLY A 83 31.68 17.53 12.78
CA GLY A 83 33.14 17.62 12.87
C GLY A 83 33.66 17.62 14.31
N ALA A 84 34.59 18.52 14.63
CA ALA A 84 35.16 18.64 15.97
C ALA A 84 34.13 19.00 17.06
N GLY A 85 32.98 19.58 16.69
CA GLY A 85 31.90 19.88 17.62
C GLY A 85 31.28 18.65 18.27
N VAL A 86 31.51 17.45 17.74
CA VAL A 86 31.05 16.19 18.36
C VAL A 86 31.65 16.01 19.77
N LEU A 87 32.79 16.64 20.04
CA LEU A 87 33.47 16.64 21.34
C LEU A 87 32.74 17.44 22.42
N GLU A 88 31.64 18.13 22.10
CA GLU A 88 30.76 18.80 23.08
C GLU A 88 29.73 17.86 23.72
N PHE A 89 29.60 16.63 23.19
CA PHE A 89 28.60 15.66 23.60
C PHE A 89 29.21 14.50 24.38
N ASP A 90 28.36 13.79 25.10
CA ASP A 90 28.70 12.58 25.84
C ASP A 90 28.14 11.32 25.16
N GLU A 91 27.11 11.49 24.34
CA GLU A 91 26.51 10.45 23.50
C GLU A 91 26.03 11.01 22.16
N VAL A 92 26.22 10.23 21.10
CA VAL A 92 25.64 10.47 19.77
C VAL A 92 24.64 9.34 19.47
N VAL A 93 23.38 9.68 19.25
CA VAL A 93 22.33 8.76 18.78
C VAL A 93 22.18 8.90 17.28
N LEU A 94 22.50 7.84 16.56
CA LEU A 94 22.27 7.69 15.12
C LEU A 94 20.94 6.95 14.93
N THR A 95 19.93 7.62 14.38
CA THR A 95 18.62 7.03 14.12
C THR A 95 18.05 7.49 12.77
N ASN A 96 16.93 6.90 12.34
CA ASN A 96 16.26 7.19 11.07
C ASN A 96 14.72 7.13 11.19
N ASP A 97 14.02 7.33 10.09
CA ASP A 97 12.55 7.34 10.00
C ASP A 97 11.92 5.97 9.65
N THR A 98 12.64 4.86 9.88
CA THR A 98 12.13 3.51 9.56
C THR A 98 11.24 2.90 10.65
N TRP A 99 10.77 3.72 11.59
CA TRP A 99 9.94 3.37 12.74
C TRP A 99 8.95 4.49 13.07
N PHE A 100 7.88 4.15 13.77
CA PHE A 100 6.91 5.06 14.39
C PHE A 100 7.19 5.16 15.88
N GLY A 101 7.06 6.35 16.46
CA GLY A 101 7.22 6.55 17.89
C GLY A 101 7.27 8.02 18.28
N PRO A 102 7.31 8.33 19.59
CA PRO A 102 7.29 7.35 20.68
C PRO A 102 5.91 6.68 20.84
N VAL A 103 5.82 5.35 20.66
CA VAL A 103 4.61 4.57 21.00
C VAL A 103 4.54 4.26 22.50
N ARG A 104 5.67 4.41 23.18
CA ARG A 104 5.86 4.41 24.63
C ARG A 104 6.83 5.55 24.98
N PRO A 105 6.83 6.12 26.20
CA PRO A 105 7.75 7.19 26.57
C PRO A 105 9.23 6.80 26.39
N TYR A 106 10.06 7.72 25.89
CA TYR A 106 11.50 7.49 25.73
C TYR A 106 12.27 7.40 27.06
N GLY A 107 11.85 8.18 28.06
CA GLY A 107 12.55 8.37 29.33
C GLY A 107 13.02 7.09 30.02
N PRO A 108 12.13 6.11 30.30
CA PRO A 108 12.51 4.87 30.97
C PRO A 108 13.63 4.08 30.27
N VAL A 109 13.67 4.09 28.94
CA VAL A 109 14.72 3.40 28.18
C VAL A 109 16.04 4.17 28.28
N PHE A 110 16.02 5.49 28.12
CA PHE A 110 17.23 6.30 28.31
C PHE A 110 17.79 6.16 29.73
N GLU A 111 16.95 6.26 30.77
CA GLU A 111 17.37 6.08 32.17
C GLU A 111 18.04 4.73 32.41
N ARG A 112 17.45 3.65 31.89
CA ARG A 112 18.03 2.29 32.00
C ARG A 112 19.38 2.21 31.30
N MET A 113 19.51 2.72 30.08
CA MET A 113 20.74 2.63 29.29
C MET A 113 21.82 3.60 29.76
N ASP A 114 21.45 4.72 30.39
CA ASP A 114 22.35 5.72 30.97
C ASP A 114 23.09 5.18 32.20
N ALA A 115 22.45 4.29 32.97
CA ALA A 115 23.03 3.62 34.13
C ALA A 115 24.10 2.55 33.79
N LEU A 116 24.22 2.15 32.52
CA LEU A 116 25.12 1.06 32.12
C LEU A 116 26.56 1.54 31.84
N GLU A 117 27.55 0.73 32.21
CA GLU A 117 28.97 0.94 31.87
C GLU A 117 29.32 0.32 30.51
N ILE A 118 28.82 0.96 29.46
CA ILE A 118 28.92 0.53 28.06
C ILE A 118 29.46 1.64 27.17
N ASP A 119 29.91 1.25 25.98
CA ASP A 119 30.47 2.16 24.97
C ASP A 119 29.47 2.50 23.86
N PHE A 120 28.53 1.60 23.57
CA PHE A 120 27.46 1.81 22.61
C PHE A 120 26.28 0.87 22.85
N TRP A 121 25.10 1.23 22.36
CA TRP A 121 23.91 0.38 22.44
C TRP A 121 22.95 0.57 21.28
N GLY A 122 22.09 -0.43 21.07
CA GLY A 122 21.02 -0.40 20.08
C GLY A 122 19.65 -0.61 20.72
N MET A 123 18.58 -0.17 20.05
CA MET A 123 17.23 -0.38 20.58
C MET A 123 16.86 -1.86 20.60
N THR A 124 17.11 -2.55 19.49
CA THR A 124 16.90 -3.98 19.30
C THR A 124 18.10 -4.57 18.54
N ASP A 125 18.20 -5.88 18.56
CA ASP A 125 19.23 -6.67 17.91
C ASP A 125 18.63 -7.67 16.92
N HIS A 126 19.52 -8.42 16.27
CA HIS A 126 19.19 -9.58 15.46
C HIS A 126 20.10 -10.73 15.88
N ALA A 127 19.50 -11.86 16.23
CA ALA A 127 20.24 -13.05 16.60
C ALA A 127 21.09 -13.58 15.42
N ARG A 128 22.12 -14.36 15.73
CA ARG A 128 22.95 -15.00 14.70
C ARG A 128 22.13 -16.01 13.90
N GLU A 129 22.13 -15.89 12.58
CA GLU A 129 21.34 -16.76 11.70
C GLU A 129 22.21 -17.52 10.68
N VAL A 130 21.85 -18.78 10.42
CA VAL A 130 22.51 -19.66 9.43
C VAL A 130 21.46 -20.49 8.67
N PRO A 131 21.44 -20.44 7.32
CA PRO A 131 22.28 -19.61 6.47
C PRO A 131 21.90 -18.12 6.57
N ASN A 132 22.81 -17.22 6.19
CA ASN A 132 22.48 -15.80 6.08
C ASN A 132 21.26 -15.62 5.13
N PRO A 133 20.17 -14.98 5.59
CA PRO A 133 18.92 -14.92 4.83
C PRO A 133 19.02 -14.06 3.56
N PHE A 134 19.99 -13.14 3.50
CA PHE A 134 20.21 -12.26 2.35
C PHE A 134 21.03 -12.92 1.23
N THR A 135 22.01 -13.75 1.60
CA THR A 135 22.90 -14.41 0.64
C THR A 135 22.49 -15.86 0.36
N GLY A 136 21.64 -16.45 1.20
CA GLY A 136 21.25 -17.86 1.16
C GLY A 136 22.39 -18.84 1.49
N THR A 137 23.57 -18.34 1.83
CA THR A 137 24.78 -19.10 2.17
C THR A 137 25.63 -18.32 3.19
N GLY A 138 26.39 -19.01 4.04
CA GLY A 138 27.23 -18.36 5.06
C GLY A 138 26.47 -18.02 6.36
N VAL A 139 27.05 -17.16 7.19
CA VAL A 139 26.54 -16.80 8.52
C VAL A 139 26.17 -15.32 8.54
N MET A 140 25.00 -14.98 9.07
CA MET A 140 24.71 -13.62 9.50
C MET A 140 25.06 -13.52 10.98
N HIS A 141 26.08 -12.71 11.30
CA HIS A 141 26.53 -12.55 12.67
C HIS A 141 25.49 -11.78 13.50
N TYR A 142 25.52 -11.99 14.82
CA TYR A 142 24.76 -11.17 15.76
C TYR A 142 25.10 -9.69 15.55
N HIS A 143 24.08 -8.83 15.54
CA HIS A 143 24.28 -7.39 15.39
C HIS A 143 23.13 -6.58 15.99
N LEU A 144 23.46 -5.38 16.49
CA LEU A 144 22.49 -4.34 16.80
C LEU A 144 21.90 -3.79 15.50
N GLN A 145 20.60 -3.49 15.49
CA GLN A 145 19.92 -3.00 14.30
C GLN A 145 20.20 -1.51 14.05
N SER A 146 20.47 -1.15 12.79
CA SER A 146 21.03 0.15 12.38
C SER A 146 20.09 1.36 12.53
N PHE A 147 18.80 1.14 12.75
CA PHE A 147 17.81 2.23 12.87
C PHE A 147 17.91 3.01 14.18
N TRP A 148 18.64 2.49 15.15
CA TRP A 148 18.92 3.17 16.41
C TRP A 148 20.23 2.62 16.98
N ILE A 149 21.27 3.43 16.94
CA ILE A 149 22.56 3.15 17.56
C ILE A 149 23.00 4.38 18.34
N ALA A 150 23.22 4.22 19.64
CA ALA A 150 23.67 5.27 20.53
C ALA A 150 25.11 4.97 20.97
N VAL A 151 26.02 5.91 20.77
CA VAL A 151 27.47 5.74 20.94
C VAL A 151 27.97 6.72 21.97
N ARG A 152 28.65 6.23 23.02
CA ARG A 152 29.21 7.05 24.10
C ARG A 152 30.56 7.64 23.69
N ARG A 153 30.94 8.70 24.40
CA ARG A 153 32.20 9.44 24.18
C ARG A 153 33.43 8.56 24.14
N SER A 154 33.53 7.56 25.01
CA SER A 154 34.63 6.59 25.04
C SER A 154 34.91 5.93 23.69
N MET A 155 33.87 5.74 22.87
CA MET A 155 33.98 5.13 21.54
C MET A 155 34.10 6.16 20.42
N PHE A 156 33.22 7.17 20.37
CA PHE A 156 33.20 8.08 19.20
C PHE A 156 34.40 9.04 19.15
N THR A 157 35.18 9.18 20.23
CA THR A 157 36.46 9.94 20.21
C THR A 157 37.67 9.06 19.88
N SER A 158 37.47 7.77 19.63
CA SER A 158 38.58 6.85 19.32
C SER A 158 38.99 6.92 17.85
N GLU A 159 40.27 6.69 17.56
CA GLU A 159 40.76 6.57 16.17
C GLU A 159 40.08 5.41 15.42
N ARG A 160 39.63 4.37 16.14
CA ARG A 160 38.92 3.25 15.53
C ARG A 160 37.58 3.66 14.97
N TRP A 161 36.84 4.50 15.70
CA TRP A 161 35.60 5.12 15.22
C TRP A 161 35.86 6.03 14.03
N ALA A 162 36.81 6.95 14.15
CA ALA A 162 37.15 7.88 13.08
C ALA A 162 37.56 7.15 11.79
N ARG A 163 38.37 6.10 11.91
CA ARG A 163 38.79 5.25 10.79
C ARG A 163 37.61 4.51 10.16
N TYR A 164 36.71 3.93 10.96
CA TYR A 164 35.56 3.19 10.46
C TYR A 164 34.71 4.02 9.50
N TRP A 165 34.37 5.26 9.88
CA TRP A 165 33.56 6.15 9.05
C TRP A 165 34.33 6.68 7.85
N ARG A 166 35.63 6.97 8.00
CA ARG A 166 36.50 7.43 6.92
C ARG A 166 36.69 6.38 5.83
N GLU A 167 36.79 5.11 6.21
CA GLU A 167 37.02 3.97 5.30
C GLU A 167 35.72 3.26 4.87
N LEU A 168 34.55 3.81 5.24
CA LEU A 168 33.27 3.20 4.93
C LEU A 168 33.09 3.11 3.40
N PRO A 169 32.87 1.91 2.84
CA PRO A 169 32.78 1.73 1.40
C PRO A 169 31.50 2.34 0.83
N GLU A 170 31.52 2.60 -0.48
CA GLU A 170 30.31 3.00 -1.22
C GLU A 170 29.22 1.91 -1.15
N MET A 171 27.98 2.37 -0.98
CA MET A 171 26.78 1.54 -0.83
C MET A 171 25.73 1.91 -1.89
N PRO A 172 25.86 1.41 -3.13
CA PRO A 172 24.93 1.76 -4.21
C PRO A 172 23.54 1.11 -4.03
N SER A 173 23.39 0.10 -3.16
CA SER A 173 22.10 -0.57 -2.90
C SER A 173 21.79 -0.71 -1.42
N TYR A 174 20.50 -0.89 -1.10
CA TYR A 174 20.05 -1.20 0.26
C TYR A 174 20.73 -2.46 0.84
N PHE A 175 20.94 -3.49 0.00
CA PHE A 175 21.65 -4.70 0.42
C PHE A 175 23.10 -4.42 0.81
N ASP A 176 23.75 -3.42 0.18
CA ASP A 176 25.09 -3.01 0.58
C ASP A 176 25.10 -2.41 1.98
N ALA A 177 24.10 -1.59 2.34
CA ALA A 177 24.00 -1.03 3.69
C ALA A 177 23.86 -2.13 4.75
N VAL A 178 23.07 -3.17 4.47
CA VAL A 178 22.91 -4.31 5.38
C VAL A 178 24.21 -5.13 5.48
N LEU A 179 24.80 -5.50 4.35
CA LEU A 179 25.93 -6.43 4.31
C LEU A 179 27.29 -5.78 4.64
N LYS A 180 27.46 -4.48 4.38
CA LYS A 180 28.72 -3.76 4.61
C LYS A 180 28.73 -2.95 5.91
N HIS A 181 27.55 -2.64 6.47
CA HIS A 181 27.45 -1.88 7.72
C HIS A 181 26.66 -2.65 8.79
N GLU A 182 25.36 -2.84 8.64
CA GLU A 182 24.48 -3.33 9.74
C GLU A 182 24.97 -4.65 10.34
N THR A 183 25.26 -5.64 9.50
CA THR A 183 25.72 -6.97 9.94
C THR A 183 27.18 -7.02 10.43
N VAL A 184 27.97 -5.95 10.21
CA VAL A 184 29.42 -5.91 10.45
C VAL A 184 29.81 -4.93 11.56
N PHE A 185 29.03 -3.87 11.76
CA PHE A 185 29.31 -2.77 12.69
C PHE A 185 29.54 -3.28 14.12
N THR A 186 28.59 -4.04 14.65
CA THR A 186 28.63 -4.52 16.05
C THR A 186 29.87 -5.38 16.29
N GLU A 187 30.11 -6.37 15.42
CA GLU A 187 31.26 -7.26 15.54
C GLU A 187 32.59 -6.49 15.40
N THR A 188 32.66 -5.49 14.53
CA THR A 188 33.86 -4.67 14.34
C THR A 188 34.27 -3.98 15.64
N PHE A 189 33.34 -3.34 16.34
CA PHE A 189 33.67 -2.61 17.57
C PHE A 189 33.85 -3.54 18.78
N VAL A 190 33.08 -4.63 18.88
CA VAL A 190 33.27 -5.65 19.92
C VAL A 190 34.68 -6.26 19.85
N ARG A 191 35.14 -6.65 18.65
CA ARG A 191 36.50 -7.20 18.47
C ARG A 191 37.60 -6.21 18.82
N ASN A 192 37.28 -4.92 18.85
CA ASN A 192 38.18 -3.86 19.27
C ASN A 192 38.09 -3.55 20.78
N GLY A 193 37.31 -4.32 21.56
CA GLY A 193 37.22 -4.18 23.02
C GLY A 193 36.19 -3.17 23.50
N PHE A 194 35.32 -2.66 22.64
CA PHE A 194 34.19 -1.84 23.05
C PHE A 194 33.03 -2.71 23.56
N ARG A 195 32.30 -2.22 24.56
CA ARG A 195 31.21 -2.92 25.24
C ARG A 195 29.84 -2.50 24.67
N PRO A 196 29.14 -3.40 23.94
CA PRO A 196 27.78 -3.15 23.48
C PRO A 196 26.74 -3.42 24.57
N ALA A 197 25.55 -2.87 24.41
CA ALA A 197 24.31 -3.39 25.01
C ALA A 197 23.13 -3.26 24.04
N VAL A 198 22.02 -3.90 24.38
CA VAL A 198 20.75 -3.80 23.65
C VAL A 198 19.66 -3.45 24.66
N ALA A 199 18.75 -2.56 24.30
CA ALA A 199 17.69 -2.12 25.21
C ALA A 199 16.57 -3.17 25.34
N PHE A 200 16.27 -3.89 24.26
CA PHE A 200 15.31 -4.99 24.18
C PHE A 200 15.95 -6.14 23.38
N ALA A 201 16.51 -7.13 24.08
CA ALA A 201 17.29 -8.21 23.48
C ALA A 201 16.38 -9.25 22.83
N SER A 202 16.76 -9.81 21.68
CA SER A 202 16.01 -10.88 21.01
C SER A 202 15.81 -12.11 21.89
N ASP A 203 16.78 -12.39 22.77
CA ASP A 203 16.76 -13.52 23.71
C ASP A 203 15.61 -13.43 24.73
N ASP A 204 15.06 -12.23 24.96
CA ASP A 204 13.92 -12.01 25.88
C ASP A 204 12.56 -12.29 25.20
N TYR A 205 12.55 -12.60 23.89
CA TYR A 205 11.35 -12.78 23.09
C TYR A 205 11.32 -14.16 22.41
N PRO A 206 10.13 -14.68 22.04
CA PRO A 206 10.00 -15.99 21.40
C PRO A 206 10.35 -15.96 19.90
N THR A 207 11.36 -15.18 19.50
CA THR A 207 11.81 -15.02 18.10
C THR A 207 13.19 -14.40 17.99
N ASP A 208 13.90 -14.70 16.90
CA ASP A 208 15.20 -14.11 16.57
C ASP A 208 15.10 -12.65 16.07
N HIS A 209 13.87 -12.18 15.74
CA HIS A 209 13.63 -10.84 15.20
C HIS A 209 12.36 -10.18 15.77
N PRO A 210 12.37 -9.77 17.06
CA PRO A 210 11.16 -9.31 17.77
C PRO A 210 10.56 -8.06 17.15
N ALA A 211 11.38 -7.18 16.59
CA ALA A 211 10.93 -5.96 15.92
C ALA A 211 10.02 -6.21 14.71
N LEU A 212 10.07 -7.40 14.11
CA LEU A 212 9.18 -7.81 13.01
C LEU A 212 8.07 -8.73 13.48
N PHE A 213 8.37 -9.72 14.32
CA PHE A 213 7.43 -10.81 14.65
C PHE A 213 6.70 -10.63 15.98
N ASN A 214 7.27 -9.89 16.94
CA ASN A 214 6.69 -9.64 18.26
C ASN A 214 6.61 -8.15 18.63
N PRO A 215 6.14 -7.26 17.72
CA PRO A 215 6.10 -5.82 18.00
C PRO A 215 5.19 -5.44 19.17
N THR A 216 4.14 -6.21 19.47
CA THR A 216 3.27 -5.96 20.63
C THR A 216 3.98 -6.23 21.94
N LEU A 217 4.75 -7.33 22.04
CA LEU A 217 5.53 -7.63 23.25
C LEU A 217 6.58 -6.54 23.52
N LEU A 218 7.23 -6.04 22.47
CA LEU A 218 8.15 -4.92 22.60
C LEU A 218 7.46 -3.67 23.18
N MET A 219 6.27 -3.32 22.69
CA MET A 219 5.51 -2.16 23.19
C MET A 219 5.05 -2.37 24.64
N ASP A 220 4.58 -3.56 24.97
CA ASP A 220 4.13 -3.92 26.32
C ASP A 220 5.30 -3.84 27.34
N ASP A 221 6.51 -4.21 26.93
CA ASP A 221 7.75 -4.06 27.72
C ASP A 221 8.30 -2.62 27.75
N GLY A 222 7.63 -1.69 27.08
CA GLY A 222 7.97 -0.27 27.10
C GLY A 222 8.93 0.18 25.98
N CYS A 223 9.09 -0.58 24.90
CA CYS A 223 9.83 -0.12 23.74
C CYS A 223 9.15 1.10 23.10
N PRO A 224 9.85 2.24 22.98
CA PRO A 224 9.26 3.46 22.43
C PRO A 224 9.13 3.41 20.91
N LEU A 225 9.74 2.43 20.24
CA LEU A 225 9.83 2.37 18.78
C LEU A 225 9.07 1.19 18.22
N LEU A 226 8.18 1.47 17.27
CA LEU A 226 7.49 0.47 16.47
C LEU A 226 8.02 0.48 15.05
N LYS A 227 8.63 -0.61 14.59
CA LYS A 227 9.09 -0.71 13.21
C LYS A 227 7.94 -0.51 12.22
N ARG A 228 8.22 0.15 11.09
CA ARG A 228 7.23 0.29 10.00
C ARG A 228 7.01 -1.03 9.25
N ARG A 229 8.04 -1.88 9.19
CA ARG A 229 8.09 -3.10 8.36
C ARG A 229 6.94 -4.10 8.60
N PRO A 230 6.48 -4.37 9.84
CA PRO A 230 5.31 -5.22 10.10
C PRO A 230 4.05 -4.82 9.32
N PHE A 231 3.91 -3.55 8.92
CA PHE A 231 2.72 -3.08 8.21
C PHE A 231 2.77 -3.24 6.70
N PHE A 232 3.98 -3.33 6.10
CA PHE A 232 4.14 -3.33 4.64
C PHE A 232 5.08 -4.41 4.10
N HIS A 233 5.57 -5.32 4.94
CA HIS A 233 6.22 -6.52 4.44
C HIS A 233 5.27 -7.31 3.54
N TRP A 234 5.83 -8.15 2.67
CA TRP A 234 5.07 -9.00 1.77
C TRP A 234 4.03 -9.86 2.54
N PRO A 235 2.72 -9.75 2.23
CA PRO A 235 1.68 -10.36 3.05
C PRO A 235 1.82 -11.89 3.27
N PRO A 236 2.12 -12.73 2.25
CA PRO A 236 2.33 -14.17 2.47
C PRO A 236 3.49 -14.52 3.40
N PHE A 237 4.47 -13.61 3.54
CA PHE A 237 5.55 -13.79 4.51
C PHE A 237 5.02 -13.53 5.93
N LEU A 238 4.30 -12.44 6.16
CA LEU A 238 3.73 -12.14 7.47
C LEU A 238 2.68 -13.18 7.90
N ASP A 239 1.87 -13.66 6.96
CA ASP A 239 0.88 -14.72 7.14
C ASP A 239 1.49 -16.00 7.73
N ARG A 240 2.64 -16.45 7.18
CA ARG A 240 3.38 -17.62 7.71
C ARG A 240 3.73 -17.47 9.19
N HIS A 241 3.98 -16.25 9.64
CA HIS A 241 4.39 -15.94 11.01
C HIS A 241 3.23 -15.40 11.87
N ALA A 242 2.00 -15.41 11.36
CA ALA A 242 0.81 -14.85 12.01
C ALA A 242 0.99 -13.40 12.50
N VAL A 243 1.80 -12.59 11.79
CA VAL A 243 1.97 -11.17 12.10
C VAL A 243 0.79 -10.39 11.51
N ILE A 244 -0.21 -10.14 12.34
CA ILE A 244 -1.45 -9.46 11.93
C ILE A 244 -1.34 -7.98 12.29
N GLY A 245 -1.23 -7.12 11.29
CA GLY A 245 -1.09 -5.68 11.48
C GLY A 245 -2.28 -5.04 12.21
N ARG A 246 -3.48 -5.60 12.13
CA ARG A 246 -4.64 -5.12 12.91
C ARG A 246 -4.38 -5.20 14.42
N SER A 247 -3.89 -6.34 14.91
CA SER A 247 -3.58 -6.53 16.33
C SER A 247 -2.49 -5.57 16.81
N ILE A 248 -1.53 -5.25 15.94
CA ILE A 248 -0.52 -4.22 16.22
C ILE A 248 -1.16 -2.84 16.34
N MET A 249 -2.08 -2.48 15.43
CA MET A 249 -2.80 -1.20 15.48
C MET A 249 -3.67 -1.06 16.73
N ASP A 250 -4.30 -2.14 17.18
CA ASP A 250 -5.11 -2.16 18.41
C ASP A 250 -4.21 -1.89 19.64
N ASN A 251 -3.03 -2.52 19.72
CA ASN A 251 -2.07 -2.28 20.80
C ASN A 251 -1.45 -0.87 20.75
N VAL A 252 -1.20 -0.32 19.55
CA VAL A 252 -0.77 1.09 19.36
C VAL A 252 -1.81 2.06 19.92
N GLU A 253 -3.09 1.82 19.65
CA GLU A 253 -4.20 2.64 20.14
C GLU A 253 -4.36 2.52 21.66
N GLU A 254 -4.22 1.31 22.22
CA GLU A 254 -4.23 1.06 23.67
C GLU A 254 -3.12 1.83 24.40
N HIS A 255 -1.94 1.93 23.79
CA HIS A 255 -0.81 2.71 24.32
C HIS A 255 -0.90 4.22 24.02
N GLY A 256 -2.00 4.68 23.42
CA GLY A 256 -2.31 6.10 23.24
C GLY A 256 -1.60 6.78 22.06
N TYR A 257 -0.91 6.02 21.20
CA TYR A 257 -0.27 6.58 20.01
C TYR A 257 -1.29 6.81 18.90
N PRO A 258 -1.32 7.98 18.23
CA PRO A 258 -2.32 8.27 17.22
C PRO A 258 -2.15 7.40 15.95
N THR A 259 -3.01 6.40 15.79
CA THR A 259 -3.01 5.46 14.65
C THR A 259 -3.14 6.16 13.29
N ALA A 260 -3.73 7.35 13.25
CA ALA A 260 -3.81 8.19 12.06
C ALA A 260 -2.42 8.52 11.47
N LEU A 261 -1.39 8.70 12.31
CA LEU A 261 -0.02 8.98 11.86
C LEU A 261 0.58 7.80 11.06
N ILE A 262 0.22 6.58 11.45
CA ILE A 262 0.64 5.36 10.76
C ILE A 262 -0.10 5.24 9.42
N LEU A 263 -1.42 5.35 9.45
CA LEU A 263 -2.26 5.18 8.27
C LEU A 263 -1.95 6.21 7.18
N ASP A 264 -1.73 7.47 7.58
CA ASP A 264 -1.38 8.58 6.69
C ASP A 264 -0.05 8.32 5.94
N ASN A 265 0.99 7.89 6.65
CA ASN A 265 2.27 7.49 6.04
C ASN A 265 2.09 6.27 5.10
N LEU A 266 1.41 5.22 5.58
CA LEU A 266 1.25 3.98 4.81
C LEU A 266 0.47 4.24 3.52
N ALA A 267 -0.62 5.02 3.57
CA ALA A 267 -1.47 5.34 2.42
C ALA A 267 -0.68 5.98 1.26
N ARG A 268 0.31 6.83 1.56
CA ARG A 268 1.16 7.50 0.54
C ARG A 268 2.34 6.67 0.04
N THR A 269 2.82 5.72 0.85
CA THR A 269 4.13 5.07 0.64
C THR A 269 4.05 3.58 0.32
N VAL A 270 2.89 2.95 0.51
CA VAL A 270 2.72 1.49 0.36
C VAL A 270 1.60 1.19 -0.64
N GLN A 271 1.71 0.06 -1.33
CA GLN A 271 0.66 -0.47 -2.20
C GLN A 271 -0.64 -0.66 -1.42
N ALA A 272 -1.75 -0.09 -1.89
CA ALA A 272 -3.04 -0.11 -1.18
C ALA A 272 -3.50 -1.53 -0.82
N LYS A 273 -3.27 -2.52 -1.68
CA LYS A 273 -3.62 -3.92 -1.39
C LYS A 273 -2.78 -4.53 -0.28
N VAL A 274 -1.51 -4.15 -0.17
CA VAL A 274 -0.61 -4.64 0.90
C VAL A 274 -1.10 -4.11 2.24
N ILE A 275 -1.40 -2.82 2.32
CA ILE A 275 -1.98 -2.21 3.53
C ILE A 275 -3.30 -2.91 3.89
N ASN A 276 -4.20 -3.05 2.92
CA ASN A 276 -5.52 -3.63 3.14
C ASN A 276 -5.43 -5.07 3.66
N THR A 277 -4.48 -5.86 3.14
CA THR A 277 -4.25 -7.25 3.57
C THR A 277 -3.60 -7.31 4.95
N ASN A 278 -2.48 -6.62 5.14
CA ASN A 278 -1.69 -6.72 6.38
C ASN A 278 -2.43 -6.12 7.59
N LEU A 279 -3.20 -5.05 7.39
CA LEU A 279 -4.01 -4.42 8.44
C LEU A 279 -5.41 -5.03 8.58
N ALA A 280 -5.71 -6.13 7.89
CA ALA A 280 -7.02 -6.81 7.89
C ALA A 280 -8.21 -5.85 7.67
N MET A 281 -8.11 -4.97 6.67
CA MET A 281 -9.09 -3.92 6.36
C MET A 281 -10.28 -4.42 5.51
N LEU A 282 -10.77 -5.62 5.83
CA LEU A 282 -12.04 -6.14 5.35
C LEU A 282 -13.04 -6.14 6.51
N ASP A 283 -14.01 -5.23 6.46
CA ASP A 283 -15.06 -5.16 7.47
C ASP A 283 -16.27 -6.01 7.04
N ILE A 284 -16.72 -6.88 7.95
CA ILE A 284 -17.95 -7.66 7.77
C ILE A 284 -19.07 -6.96 8.54
N LEU A 285 -19.90 -6.18 7.85
CA LEU A 285 -20.89 -5.31 8.46
C LEU A 285 -22.27 -5.98 8.54
N PRO A 286 -22.94 -6.00 9.70
CA PRO A 286 -24.25 -6.63 9.83
C PRO A 286 -25.33 -5.86 9.05
N ARG A 287 -26.36 -6.60 8.62
CA ARG A 287 -27.50 -6.06 7.85
C ARG A 287 -28.72 -5.74 8.71
N THR A 288 -28.79 -6.26 9.93
CA THR A 288 -30.01 -6.24 10.75
C THR A 288 -29.86 -5.44 12.03
N THR A 289 -28.66 -4.97 12.34
CA THR A 289 -28.36 -4.21 13.55
C THR A 289 -27.35 -3.11 13.21
N VAL A 290 -27.47 -1.98 13.90
CA VAL A 290 -26.40 -0.99 13.95
C VAL A 290 -25.38 -1.49 14.98
N ALA A 291 -24.15 -1.71 14.54
CA ALA A 291 -23.09 -2.36 15.33
C ALA A 291 -22.05 -1.37 15.88
N THR A 292 -22.29 -0.07 15.71
CA THR A 292 -21.37 1.00 16.09
C THR A 292 -22.09 2.08 16.90
N ALA A 293 -21.32 2.77 17.75
CA ALA A 293 -21.77 3.96 18.48
C ALA A 293 -21.56 5.25 17.66
N ASP A 294 -20.76 5.20 16.59
CA ASP A 294 -20.49 6.37 15.74
C ASP A 294 -21.74 6.75 14.96
N ASP A 295 -22.25 7.97 15.16
CA ASP A 295 -23.45 8.48 14.49
C ASP A 295 -23.11 9.15 13.14
N PRO A 296 -23.51 8.57 11.99
CA PRO A 296 -23.26 9.15 10.67
C PRO A 296 -24.28 10.21 10.23
N THR A 297 -25.30 10.53 11.04
CA THR A 297 -26.36 11.47 10.63
C THR A 297 -25.87 12.88 10.36
N GLY A 298 -24.71 13.26 10.90
CA GLY A 298 -24.05 14.54 10.64
C GLY A 298 -23.31 14.62 9.30
N LEU A 299 -23.12 13.51 8.58
CA LEU A 299 -22.41 13.50 7.30
C LEU A 299 -23.26 14.13 6.18
N ARG A 300 -22.66 15.03 5.41
CA ARG A 300 -23.25 15.55 4.17
C ARG A 300 -22.98 14.55 3.04
N VAL A 301 -24.01 13.79 2.67
CA VAL A 301 -23.89 12.69 1.71
C VAL A 301 -24.47 13.05 0.34
N LEU A 302 -23.68 12.80 -0.72
CA LEU A 302 -24.14 12.82 -2.12
C LEU A 302 -24.32 11.38 -2.62
N VAL A 303 -25.48 11.03 -3.14
CA VAL A 303 -25.72 9.74 -3.81
C VAL A 303 -25.80 9.95 -5.32
N VAL A 304 -24.88 9.33 -6.06
CA VAL A 304 -24.89 9.36 -7.53
C VAL A 304 -25.29 7.99 -8.07
N VAL A 305 -26.42 7.95 -8.78
CA VAL A 305 -26.94 6.74 -9.44
C VAL A 305 -26.81 6.91 -10.95
N HIS A 306 -26.05 6.05 -11.62
CA HIS A 306 -26.07 5.99 -13.08
C HIS A 306 -27.12 4.97 -13.57
N ALA A 307 -28.13 5.45 -14.30
CA ALA A 307 -29.27 4.68 -14.78
C ALA A 307 -29.13 4.35 -16.27
N THR A 308 -29.23 3.06 -16.60
CA THR A 308 -29.25 2.52 -17.97
C THR A 308 -30.63 1.97 -18.36
N GLY A 309 -31.56 1.88 -17.41
CA GLY A 309 -32.98 1.59 -17.64
C GLY A 309 -33.82 1.94 -16.41
N SER A 310 -35.07 2.33 -16.61
CA SER A 310 -35.98 2.73 -15.51
C SER A 310 -36.26 1.56 -14.55
N GLU A 311 -36.61 0.38 -15.08
CA GLU A 311 -36.88 -0.81 -14.26
C GLU A 311 -35.65 -1.26 -13.46
N SER A 312 -34.46 -1.27 -14.08
CA SER A 312 -33.23 -1.71 -13.44
C SER A 312 -32.73 -0.73 -12.36
N ALA A 313 -33.01 0.56 -12.53
CA ALA A 313 -32.68 1.62 -11.59
C ALA A 313 -33.68 1.75 -10.43
N ALA A 314 -34.90 1.22 -10.56
CA ALA A 314 -35.97 1.35 -9.57
C ALA A 314 -35.58 0.91 -8.16
N ASP A 315 -34.94 -0.26 -8.06
CA ASP A 315 -34.44 -0.78 -6.79
C ASP A 315 -33.39 0.15 -6.15
N LEU A 316 -32.52 0.78 -6.93
CA LEU A 316 -31.50 1.69 -6.40
C LEU A 316 -32.11 3.03 -5.94
N ILE A 317 -33.06 3.57 -6.71
CA ILE A 317 -33.76 4.82 -6.34
C ILE A 317 -34.60 4.60 -5.07
N ALA A 318 -35.27 3.46 -4.93
CA ALA A 318 -36.01 3.12 -3.71
C ALA A 318 -35.11 3.06 -2.46
N ARG A 319 -33.85 2.63 -2.60
CA ARG A 319 -32.88 2.57 -1.50
C ARG A 319 -32.39 3.93 -1.01
N LEU A 320 -32.66 5.01 -1.74
CA LEU A 320 -32.40 6.37 -1.24
C LEU A 320 -33.19 6.64 0.04
N GLY A 321 -34.37 6.02 0.20
CA GLY A 321 -35.16 6.06 1.43
C GLY A 321 -34.53 5.34 2.64
N TRP A 322 -33.42 4.62 2.48
CA TRP A 322 -32.78 3.86 3.54
C TRP A 322 -31.71 4.64 4.31
N PHE A 323 -31.33 5.83 3.83
CA PHE A 323 -30.29 6.63 4.47
C PHE A 323 -30.73 7.19 5.83
N PRO A 324 -29.83 7.22 6.83
CA PRO A 324 -30.16 7.62 8.20
C PRO A 324 -30.52 9.09 8.37
N ALA A 325 -30.11 9.94 7.43
CA ALA A 325 -30.45 11.36 7.35
C ALA A 325 -30.79 11.74 5.89
N PRO A 326 -31.42 12.91 5.65
CA PRO A 326 -31.64 13.40 4.29
C PRO A 326 -30.35 13.55 3.49
N VAL A 327 -30.35 13.08 2.24
CA VAL A 327 -29.18 13.13 1.33
C VAL A 327 -29.48 13.95 0.07
N ASP A 328 -28.44 14.37 -0.62
CA ASP A 328 -28.59 14.88 -1.99
C ASP A 328 -28.38 13.74 -2.99
N ALA A 329 -29.18 13.71 -4.05
CA ALA A 329 -29.15 12.65 -5.05
C ALA A 329 -29.06 13.21 -6.47
N ILE A 330 -28.16 12.64 -7.27
CA ILE A 330 -28.05 12.89 -8.71
C ILE A 330 -28.22 11.57 -9.45
N VAL A 331 -29.28 11.46 -10.24
CA VAL A 331 -29.50 10.31 -11.13
C VAL A 331 -29.00 10.70 -12.52
N THR A 332 -27.87 10.15 -12.96
CA THR A 332 -27.35 10.41 -14.29
C THR A 332 -27.86 9.40 -15.30
N THR A 333 -28.15 9.84 -16.53
CA THR A 333 -28.43 8.95 -17.66
C THR A 333 -27.94 9.58 -18.95
N SER A 334 -27.55 8.77 -19.94
CA SER A 334 -27.25 9.26 -21.30
C SER A 334 -28.44 9.11 -22.25
N ASP A 335 -29.58 8.64 -21.74
CA ASP A 335 -30.78 8.36 -22.51
C ASP A 335 -31.89 9.36 -22.12
N ALA A 336 -32.25 10.23 -23.06
CA ALA A 336 -33.26 11.26 -22.83
C ALA A 336 -34.66 10.66 -22.59
N ASP A 337 -34.95 9.48 -23.15
CA ASP A 337 -36.26 8.84 -23.05
C ASP A 337 -36.52 8.30 -21.62
N LEU A 338 -35.44 8.05 -20.85
CA LEU A 338 -35.55 7.61 -19.46
C LEU A 338 -35.84 8.75 -18.49
N VAL A 339 -35.56 10.00 -18.86
CA VAL A 339 -35.60 11.14 -17.92
C VAL A 339 -36.96 11.31 -17.23
N PRO A 340 -38.11 11.35 -17.94
CA PRO A 340 -39.40 11.61 -17.29
C PRO A 340 -39.76 10.53 -16.25
N GLU A 341 -39.45 9.28 -16.56
CA GLU A 341 -39.74 8.16 -15.66
C GLU A 341 -38.81 8.16 -14.43
N LEU A 342 -37.53 8.47 -14.62
CA LEU A 342 -36.57 8.61 -13.52
C LEU A 342 -36.94 9.79 -12.60
N GLU A 343 -37.38 10.92 -13.16
CA GLU A 343 -37.86 12.08 -12.39
C GLU A 343 -39.10 11.73 -11.57
N ARG A 344 -40.05 11.02 -12.17
CA ARG A 344 -41.25 10.53 -11.48
C ARG A 344 -40.89 9.61 -10.30
N MET A 345 -39.95 8.69 -10.51
CA MET A 345 -39.50 7.76 -9.46
C MET A 345 -38.75 8.48 -8.35
N LEU A 346 -37.92 9.46 -8.70
CA LEU A 346 -37.16 10.26 -7.74
C LEU A 346 -38.07 11.18 -6.93
N GLY A 347 -39.05 11.82 -7.57
CA GLY A 347 -40.06 12.65 -6.91
C GLY A 347 -40.97 11.89 -5.94
N ALA A 348 -41.09 10.57 -6.10
CA ALA A 348 -41.80 9.72 -5.15
C ALA A 348 -41.01 9.45 -3.85
N GLN A 349 -39.71 9.76 -3.81
CA GLN A 349 -38.83 9.58 -2.63
C GLN A 349 -38.78 10.85 -1.79
N THR A 350 -39.85 11.19 -1.07
CA THR A 350 -39.99 12.53 -0.45
C THR A 350 -39.45 12.66 0.98
N SER A 351 -39.24 11.56 1.71
CA SER A 351 -38.93 11.63 3.15
C SER A 351 -37.43 11.70 3.49
N ARG A 352 -36.53 11.37 2.55
CA ARG A 352 -35.08 11.23 2.79
C ARG A 352 -34.20 11.93 1.75
N LEU A 353 -34.78 12.76 0.89
CA LEU A 353 -34.05 13.55 -0.10
C LEU A 353 -34.14 15.03 0.24
N ARG A 354 -32.98 15.70 0.33
CA ARG A 354 -32.89 17.16 0.51
C ARG A 354 -32.89 17.86 -0.84
N LYS A 355 -32.01 17.45 -1.75
CA LYS A 355 -31.99 17.86 -3.16
C LYS A 355 -31.93 16.62 -4.04
N ALA A 356 -32.71 16.58 -5.11
CA ALA A 356 -32.71 15.46 -6.03
C ALA A 356 -32.91 15.94 -7.46
N GLU A 357 -32.10 15.45 -8.40
CA GLU A 357 -32.24 15.76 -9.81
C GLU A 357 -31.88 14.58 -10.72
N VAL A 358 -32.47 14.56 -11.91
CA VAL A 358 -32.06 13.70 -13.01
C VAL A 358 -31.21 14.53 -13.97
N ARG A 359 -30.01 14.05 -14.27
CA ARG A 359 -29.02 14.74 -15.12
C ARG A 359 -28.77 13.95 -16.39
N LEU A 360 -29.22 14.50 -17.52
CA LEU A 360 -28.91 13.97 -18.85
C LEU A 360 -27.45 14.31 -19.19
N VAL A 361 -26.60 13.29 -19.33
CA VAL A 361 -25.21 13.45 -19.78
C VAL A 361 -25.14 13.34 -21.31
N PRO A 362 -24.29 14.15 -21.98
CA PRO A 362 -24.29 14.28 -23.44
C PRO A 362 -23.70 13.08 -24.19
N SER A 363 -23.10 12.11 -23.49
CA SER A 363 -22.56 10.90 -24.13
C SER A 363 -22.67 9.67 -23.23
N HIS A 364 -22.88 8.53 -23.87
CA HIS A 364 -22.80 7.20 -23.26
C HIS A 364 -21.35 6.70 -23.14
N ASP A 365 -20.39 7.34 -23.82
CA ASP A 365 -18.96 7.01 -23.77
C ASP A 365 -18.46 7.11 -22.33
N GLY A 366 -17.72 6.11 -21.87
CA GLY A 366 -17.25 6.04 -20.48
C GLY A 366 -18.28 5.58 -19.46
N ARG A 367 -19.58 5.60 -19.80
CA ARG A 367 -20.70 5.10 -18.98
C ARG A 367 -20.75 5.78 -17.61
N ASP A 368 -20.90 5.00 -16.55
CA ASP A 368 -20.98 5.45 -15.17
C ASP A 368 -19.74 6.23 -14.70
N MET A 369 -18.56 5.97 -15.28
CA MET A 369 -17.32 6.64 -14.88
C MET A 369 -17.23 8.07 -15.42
N SER A 370 -17.57 8.30 -16.69
CA SER A 370 -17.58 9.65 -17.26
C SER A 370 -18.77 10.46 -16.74
N ALA A 371 -19.95 9.83 -16.59
CA ALA A 371 -21.11 10.46 -15.99
C ALA A 371 -20.82 10.97 -14.56
N PHE A 372 -20.02 10.22 -13.81
CA PHE A 372 -19.60 10.62 -12.46
C PHE A 372 -18.48 11.67 -12.49
N LEU A 373 -17.33 11.38 -13.11
CA LEU A 373 -16.14 12.25 -13.05
C LEU A 373 -16.30 13.57 -13.81
N ILE A 374 -17.06 13.57 -14.91
CA ILE A 374 -17.33 14.77 -15.71
C ILE A 374 -18.68 15.33 -15.33
N GLY A 375 -19.72 14.49 -15.40
CA GLY A 375 -21.10 14.93 -15.23
C GLY A 375 -21.43 15.38 -13.81
N CYS A 376 -20.67 14.99 -12.78
CA CYS A 376 -20.86 15.40 -11.39
C CYS A 376 -19.64 16.15 -10.81
N ARG A 377 -18.77 16.69 -11.67
CA ARG A 377 -17.49 17.29 -11.25
C ARG A 377 -17.67 18.44 -10.27
N ALA A 378 -18.63 19.33 -10.55
CA ALA A 378 -18.88 20.51 -9.71
C ALA A 378 -19.23 20.12 -8.27
N GLU A 379 -19.99 19.04 -8.09
CA GLU A 379 -20.34 18.52 -6.77
C GLU A 379 -19.17 17.85 -6.06
N LEU A 380 -18.30 17.15 -6.80
CA LEU A 380 -17.12 16.48 -6.27
C LEU A 380 -16.02 17.47 -5.87
N GLU A 381 -15.88 18.59 -6.57
CA GLU A 381 -14.88 19.63 -6.26
C GLU A 381 -15.41 20.70 -5.30
N GLY A 382 -16.73 20.89 -5.22
CA GLY A 382 -17.35 22.03 -4.53
C GLY A 382 -17.28 22.03 -3.00
N GLY A 383 -16.70 21.01 -2.35
CA GLY A 383 -16.55 20.95 -0.87
C GLY A 383 -17.85 20.84 -0.08
N GLN A 384 -18.98 20.58 -0.75
CA GLN A 384 -20.31 20.54 -0.14
C GLN A 384 -20.62 19.22 0.57
N TYR A 385 -19.86 18.17 0.27
CA TYR A 385 -20.12 16.81 0.74
C TYR A 385 -18.90 16.24 1.46
N ASP A 386 -19.16 15.51 2.54
CA ASP A 386 -18.13 14.79 3.28
C ASP A 386 -17.88 13.41 2.65
N VAL A 387 -18.95 12.80 2.13
CA VAL A 387 -18.97 11.46 1.55
C VAL A 387 -19.87 11.44 0.31
N PHE A 388 -19.49 10.68 -0.72
CA PHE A 388 -20.36 10.31 -1.82
C PHE A 388 -20.59 8.80 -1.87
N VAL A 389 -21.73 8.39 -2.41
CA VAL A 389 -22.09 7.01 -2.73
C VAL A 389 -22.31 6.91 -4.23
N LYS A 390 -21.43 6.20 -4.95
CA LYS A 390 -21.56 6.01 -6.40
C LYS A 390 -22.03 4.59 -6.71
N VAL A 391 -23.17 4.49 -7.39
CA VAL A 391 -23.77 3.21 -7.79
C VAL A 391 -24.33 3.27 -9.22
N HIS A 392 -24.60 2.11 -9.82
CA HIS A 392 -25.23 2.04 -11.14
C HIS A 392 -26.12 0.81 -11.27
N ASP A 393 -27.05 0.81 -12.21
CA ASP A 393 -27.97 -0.31 -12.42
C ASP A 393 -27.46 -1.39 -13.39
N ARG A 394 -26.39 -1.08 -14.15
CA ARG A 394 -25.86 -1.91 -15.23
C ARG A 394 -25.51 -3.35 -14.84
N LEU A 395 -25.90 -4.29 -15.72
CA LEU A 395 -25.50 -5.70 -15.65
C LEU A 395 -24.42 -6.09 -16.69
N PRO A 396 -23.67 -7.17 -16.45
CA PRO A 396 -22.78 -7.76 -17.46
C PRO A 396 -23.59 -8.37 -18.61
N VAL A 397 -23.38 -7.88 -19.84
CA VAL A 397 -24.15 -8.30 -21.03
C VAL A 397 -23.69 -9.66 -21.60
N ARG A 398 -22.40 -10.02 -21.44
CA ARG A 398 -21.79 -11.23 -22.02
C ARG A 398 -21.74 -12.42 -21.06
N ARG A 399 -22.62 -12.47 -20.05
CA ARG A 399 -22.63 -13.49 -19.00
C ARG A 399 -24.03 -14.10 -18.88
N GLY A 400 -24.08 -15.36 -18.46
CA GLY A 400 -25.36 -16.03 -18.18
C GLY A 400 -26.09 -15.39 -17.01
N ARG A 401 -27.41 -15.54 -16.98
CA ARG A 401 -28.32 -14.92 -16.01
C ARG A 401 -27.85 -15.04 -14.55
N THR A 402 -27.49 -16.25 -14.11
CA THR A 402 -27.05 -16.50 -12.72
C THR A 402 -25.83 -15.67 -12.32
N VAL A 403 -24.85 -15.54 -13.22
CA VAL A 403 -23.63 -14.75 -12.97
C VAL A 403 -23.96 -13.26 -12.91
N SER A 404 -24.79 -12.78 -13.83
CA SER A 404 -25.22 -11.38 -13.84
C SER A 404 -26.09 -11.02 -12.62
N ASP A 405 -26.98 -11.91 -12.18
CA ASP A 405 -27.79 -11.74 -10.97
C ASP A 405 -26.93 -11.76 -9.71
N TYR A 406 -25.91 -12.63 -9.64
CA TYR A 406 -24.97 -12.62 -8.52
C TYR A 406 -24.11 -11.35 -8.51
N PHE A 407 -23.63 -10.88 -9.66
CA PHE A 407 -22.92 -9.59 -9.76
C PHE A 407 -23.75 -8.45 -9.20
N ARG A 408 -25.04 -8.36 -9.59
CA ARG A 408 -25.97 -7.35 -9.08
C ARG A 408 -26.06 -7.38 -7.57
N ARG A 409 -26.30 -8.57 -6.99
CA ARG A 409 -26.39 -8.74 -5.53
C ARG A 409 -25.08 -8.35 -4.85
N TYR A 410 -23.96 -8.85 -5.35
CA TYR A 410 -22.64 -8.62 -4.75
C TYR A 410 -22.23 -7.13 -4.73
N THR A 411 -22.47 -6.38 -5.80
CA THR A 411 -22.09 -4.95 -5.83
C THR A 411 -23.07 -4.07 -5.08
N ARG A 412 -24.37 -4.43 -5.04
CA ARG A 412 -25.39 -3.64 -4.34
C ARG A 412 -25.47 -3.96 -2.85
N ASP A 413 -25.54 -5.23 -2.48
CA ASP A 413 -25.79 -5.62 -1.09
C ASP A 413 -24.61 -5.26 -0.17
N ASN A 414 -23.39 -5.24 -0.69
CA ASN A 414 -22.19 -4.85 0.06
C ASN A 414 -22.00 -3.32 0.18
N LEU A 415 -22.89 -2.50 -0.36
CA LEU A 415 -22.86 -1.03 -0.21
C LEU A 415 -24.18 -0.46 0.31
N LEU A 416 -25.30 -1.00 -0.18
CA LEU A 416 -26.67 -0.56 0.09
C LEU A 416 -27.54 -1.75 0.52
N GLY A 417 -27.04 -2.65 1.37
CA GLY A 417 -27.69 -3.93 1.68
C GLY A 417 -28.95 -3.85 2.54
N SER A 418 -29.09 -2.81 3.36
CA SER A 418 -30.23 -2.50 4.23
C SER A 418 -30.04 -1.10 4.84
N PRO A 419 -31.07 -0.51 5.47
CA PRO A 419 -30.90 0.72 6.25
C PRO A 419 -29.78 0.62 7.30
N GLU A 420 -29.78 -0.44 8.12
CA GLU A 420 -28.80 -0.66 9.18
C GLU A 420 -27.38 -0.83 8.61
N TYR A 421 -27.24 -1.51 7.47
CA TYR A 421 -25.95 -1.67 6.80
C TYR A 421 -25.39 -0.33 6.31
N ILE A 422 -26.23 0.56 5.78
CA ILE A 422 -25.83 1.89 5.33
C ILE A 422 -25.31 2.71 6.52
N VAL A 423 -25.99 2.64 7.68
CA VAL A 423 -25.50 3.28 8.92
C VAL A 423 -24.12 2.75 9.30
N ASN A 424 -23.95 1.44 9.36
CA ASN A 424 -22.67 0.80 9.70
C ASN A 424 -21.54 1.19 8.73
N LEU A 425 -21.84 1.28 7.44
CA LEU A 425 -20.85 1.67 6.43
C LEU A 425 -20.46 3.14 6.57
N LEU A 426 -21.43 4.05 6.70
CA LEU A 426 -21.15 5.49 6.83
C LEU A 426 -20.41 5.80 8.13
N ALA A 427 -20.71 5.08 9.22
CA ALA A 427 -20.01 5.19 10.49
C ALA A 427 -18.50 4.93 10.37
N LEU A 428 -18.05 4.11 9.41
CA LEU A 428 -16.61 3.93 9.14
C LEU A 428 -15.93 5.27 8.81
N PHE A 429 -16.60 6.17 8.08
CA PHE A 429 -16.09 7.50 7.74
C PHE A 429 -16.16 8.49 8.89
N VAL A 430 -17.02 8.27 9.88
CA VAL A 430 -17.02 9.06 11.12
C VAL A 430 -15.84 8.65 12.00
N ARG A 431 -15.69 7.34 12.21
CA ARG A 431 -14.63 6.74 13.03
C ARG A 431 -13.24 7.05 12.50
N GLU A 432 -13.06 6.97 11.18
CA GLU A 432 -11.75 7.08 10.54
C GLU A 432 -11.69 8.29 9.62
N ARG A 433 -11.14 9.40 10.14
CA ARG A 433 -10.94 10.62 9.35
C ARG A 433 -10.12 10.36 8.07
N GLY A 434 -9.07 9.53 8.17
CA GLY A 434 -8.23 9.13 7.02
C GLY A 434 -8.88 8.18 6.01
N LEU A 435 -10.10 7.68 6.24
CA LEU A 435 -10.75 6.75 5.30
C LEU A 435 -11.20 7.47 4.03
N GLY A 436 -10.61 7.11 2.89
CA GLY A 436 -10.89 7.76 1.60
C GLY A 436 -11.90 7.01 0.74
N VAL A 437 -11.86 5.67 0.74
CA VAL A 437 -12.71 4.85 -0.14
C VAL A 437 -13.07 3.50 0.47
N VAL A 438 -14.30 3.08 0.21
CA VAL A 438 -14.90 1.82 0.68
C VAL A 438 -15.62 1.13 -0.49
N PHE A 439 -15.27 -0.12 -0.74
CA PHE A 439 -15.89 -0.93 -1.80
C PHE A 439 -15.81 -2.44 -1.52
N PRO A 440 -16.67 -3.26 -2.13
CA PRO A 440 -16.54 -4.72 -1.98
C PRO A 440 -15.23 -5.23 -2.62
N PRO A 441 -14.60 -6.28 -2.05
CA PRO A 441 -13.44 -6.94 -2.67
C PRO A 441 -13.73 -7.40 -4.11
N PRO A 442 -12.71 -7.62 -4.96
CA PRO A 442 -12.91 -8.14 -6.31
C PRO A 442 -13.76 -9.43 -6.31
N ILE A 443 -14.86 -9.42 -7.06
CA ILE A 443 -15.77 -10.56 -7.15
C ILE A 443 -15.07 -11.82 -7.70
N GLN A 444 -15.21 -12.95 -6.99
CA GLN A 444 -14.57 -14.23 -7.33
C GLN A 444 -15.56 -15.31 -7.76
N THR A 445 -16.81 -15.22 -7.34
CA THR A 445 -17.82 -16.23 -7.61
C THR A 445 -18.40 -16.00 -9.00
N GLY A 446 -18.14 -16.92 -9.94
CA GLY A 446 -18.52 -16.77 -11.35
C GLY A 446 -17.58 -15.88 -12.17
N TYR A 447 -16.45 -15.45 -11.59
CA TYR A 447 -15.48 -14.56 -12.23
C TYR A 447 -14.03 -15.01 -11.97
N ALA A 448 -13.17 -14.81 -12.95
CA ALA A 448 -11.73 -15.07 -12.87
C ALA A 448 -10.96 -13.74 -12.84
N VAL A 449 -11.18 -12.91 -11.81
CA VAL A 449 -10.53 -11.60 -11.67
C VAL A 449 -9.18 -11.71 -10.94
N THR A 450 -9.07 -12.59 -9.94
CA THR A 450 -7.81 -12.78 -9.21
C THR A 450 -6.71 -13.27 -10.13
N GLY A 451 -5.53 -12.66 -10.02
CA GLY A 451 -4.40 -12.92 -10.92
C GLY A 451 -4.42 -12.05 -12.18
N GLU A 452 -5.59 -11.58 -12.60
CA GLU A 452 -5.84 -10.92 -13.89
C GLU A 452 -6.49 -9.53 -13.74
N GLY A 453 -6.53 -8.96 -12.54
CA GLY A 453 -7.26 -7.71 -12.27
C GLY A 453 -6.76 -6.51 -13.09
N TRP A 454 -5.43 -6.42 -13.29
CA TRP A 454 -4.85 -5.47 -14.25
C TRP A 454 -5.12 -5.86 -15.70
N SER A 455 -5.15 -7.17 -16.01
CA SER A 455 -5.23 -7.68 -17.39
C SER A 455 -4.22 -6.95 -18.29
N TRP A 456 -4.66 -6.44 -19.44
CA TRP A 456 -3.85 -5.64 -20.37
C TRP A 456 -3.85 -4.13 -20.07
N TYR A 457 -4.47 -3.68 -18.97
CA TYR A 457 -4.57 -2.27 -18.59
C TYR A 457 -3.35 -1.75 -17.82
N ARG A 458 -2.45 -2.62 -17.35
CA ARG A 458 -1.35 -2.25 -16.45
C ARG A 458 -0.47 -1.12 -17.01
N GLY A 459 -0.02 -1.25 -18.26
CA GLY A 459 0.87 -0.26 -18.89
C GLY A 459 0.23 1.13 -18.91
N ARG A 460 -0.96 1.24 -19.52
CA ARG A 460 -1.72 2.49 -19.52
C ARG A 460 -2.08 2.99 -18.12
N GLY A 461 -2.25 2.10 -17.14
CA GLY A 461 -2.47 2.48 -15.75
C GLY A 461 -1.29 3.17 -15.11
N HIS A 462 -0.05 2.74 -15.41
CA HIS A 462 1.15 3.46 -15.00
C HIS A 462 1.25 4.81 -15.69
N ASP A 463 1.07 4.86 -17.02
CA ASP A 463 1.14 6.11 -17.79
C ASP A 463 0.14 7.15 -17.25
N VAL A 464 -1.11 6.74 -17.02
CA VAL A 464 -2.15 7.63 -16.48
C VAL A 464 -1.89 8.01 -15.03
N ALA A 465 -1.35 7.10 -14.20
CA ALA A 465 -0.98 7.46 -12.83
C ALA A 465 0.12 8.52 -12.79
N GLU A 466 1.12 8.41 -13.67
CA GLU A 466 2.19 9.40 -13.84
C GLU A 466 1.63 10.75 -14.32
N ASP A 467 0.78 10.74 -15.35
CA ASP A 467 0.11 11.95 -15.87
C ASP A 467 -0.72 12.68 -14.78
N LEU A 468 -1.32 11.93 -13.86
CA LEU A 468 -2.14 12.47 -12.76
C LEU A 468 -1.33 12.79 -11.50
N GLY A 469 0.00 12.60 -11.52
CA GLY A 469 0.87 12.84 -10.36
C GLY A 469 0.71 11.83 -9.23
N ILE A 470 0.05 10.69 -9.47
CA ILE A 470 -0.11 9.62 -8.47
C ILE A 470 1.22 8.89 -8.31
N ARG A 471 1.89 9.16 -7.19
CA ARG A 471 3.18 8.57 -6.86
C ARG A 471 3.02 7.31 -6.02
N VAL A 472 1.89 7.08 -5.35
CA VAL A 472 1.63 5.85 -4.57
C VAL A 472 2.02 4.60 -5.36
N PRO A 473 2.79 3.66 -4.77
CA PRO A 473 3.14 2.42 -5.45
C PRO A 473 1.89 1.65 -5.91
N LEU A 474 1.77 1.40 -7.22
CA LEU A 474 0.64 0.64 -7.76
C LEU A 474 0.76 -0.85 -7.44
N ASP A 475 -0.36 -1.50 -7.15
CA ASP A 475 -0.43 -2.91 -6.81
C ASP A 475 0.14 -3.86 -7.87
N GLY A 476 0.75 -4.96 -7.41
CA GLY A 476 1.49 -5.91 -8.26
C GLY A 476 0.61 -6.76 -9.19
N VAL A 477 -0.37 -7.50 -8.70
CA VAL A 477 -1.06 -8.53 -9.52
C VAL A 477 -2.48 -8.11 -9.90
N THR A 478 -3.32 -7.92 -8.90
CA THR A 478 -4.69 -7.43 -9.04
C THR A 478 -4.80 -6.24 -8.14
N PRO A 479 -5.12 -5.04 -8.67
CA PRO A 479 -5.18 -3.84 -7.86
C PRO A 479 -6.34 -3.89 -6.88
N LEU A 480 -6.16 -3.25 -5.73
CA LEU A 480 -7.24 -2.95 -4.82
C LEU A 480 -8.07 -1.84 -5.45
N ALA A 481 -9.22 -2.21 -6.01
CA ALA A 481 -10.04 -1.30 -6.78
C ALA A 481 -11.52 -1.75 -6.76
N PRO A 482 -12.47 -0.81 -6.92
CA PRO A 482 -13.89 -1.10 -7.07
C PRO A 482 -14.19 -1.69 -8.45
N LEU A 483 -13.69 -2.91 -8.72
CA LEU A 483 -13.86 -3.63 -9.99
C LEU A 483 -15.33 -4.02 -10.18
N GLY A 484 -16.08 -3.14 -10.83
CA GLY A 484 -17.54 -3.14 -10.80
C GLY A 484 -18.14 -1.74 -10.78
N GLY A 485 -17.33 -0.68 -10.66
CA GLY A 485 -17.73 0.71 -10.83
C GLY A 485 -18.57 1.29 -9.70
N MET A 486 -18.68 0.63 -8.54
CA MET A 486 -19.46 1.13 -7.40
C MET A 486 -18.60 1.21 -6.14
N TRP A 487 -18.69 2.34 -5.44
CA TRP A 487 -17.97 2.57 -4.18
C TRP A 487 -18.54 3.77 -3.42
N VAL A 488 -18.17 3.85 -2.15
CA VAL A 488 -18.39 5.02 -1.29
C VAL A 488 -17.04 5.67 -1.03
N GLY A 489 -16.96 6.99 -0.99
CA GLY A 489 -15.69 7.65 -0.75
C GLY A 489 -15.80 9.11 -0.35
N ARG A 490 -14.69 9.70 0.06
CA ARG A 490 -14.55 11.14 0.24
C ARG A 490 -14.27 11.79 -1.11
N PRO A 491 -14.90 12.92 -1.45
CA PRO A 491 -14.56 13.66 -2.67
C PRO A 491 -13.07 14.01 -2.74
N GLU A 492 -12.46 14.26 -1.59
CA GLU A 492 -11.04 14.58 -1.45
C GLU A 492 -10.13 13.51 -2.07
N GLY A 493 -10.42 12.22 -1.87
CA GLY A 493 -9.64 11.11 -2.43
C GLY A 493 -9.76 10.96 -3.95
N LEU A 494 -10.63 11.73 -4.61
CA LEU A 494 -10.74 11.79 -6.07
C LEU A 494 -9.95 12.93 -6.69
N ARG A 495 -9.37 13.84 -5.91
CA ARG A 495 -8.62 15.01 -6.41
C ARG A 495 -7.62 14.64 -7.52
N PRO A 496 -6.79 13.58 -7.39
CA PRO A 496 -5.89 13.21 -8.49
C PRO A 496 -6.63 12.83 -9.77
N LEU A 497 -7.78 12.15 -9.67
CA LEU A 497 -8.58 11.75 -10.83
C LEU A 497 -9.33 12.94 -11.47
N LEU A 498 -9.60 13.99 -10.71
CA LEU A 498 -10.29 15.22 -11.14
C LEU A 498 -9.32 16.34 -11.56
N SER A 499 -8.02 16.18 -11.31
CA SER A 499 -6.98 17.16 -11.65
C SER A 499 -6.88 17.45 -13.16
N LYS A 500 -7.35 16.53 -13.99
CA LYS A 500 -7.43 16.66 -15.44
C LYS A 500 -8.84 16.98 -15.89
N ASP A 501 -8.95 17.93 -16.82
CA ASP A 501 -10.20 18.28 -17.51
C ASP A 501 -10.60 17.20 -18.53
N TRP A 502 -11.13 16.09 -18.02
CA TRP A 502 -11.61 15.01 -18.87
C TRP A 502 -12.79 15.44 -19.73
N THR A 503 -12.79 14.99 -20.98
CA THR A 503 -13.91 15.16 -21.92
C THR A 503 -14.55 13.80 -22.22
N TYR A 504 -15.81 13.80 -22.64
CA TYR A 504 -16.47 12.56 -23.07
C TYR A 504 -15.75 11.89 -24.26
N ALA A 505 -15.01 12.66 -25.07
CA ALA A 505 -14.22 12.12 -26.17
C ALA A 505 -13.05 11.26 -25.70
N ASP A 506 -12.44 11.57 -24.55
CA ASP A 506 -11.35 10.77 -23.96
C ASP A 506 -11.83 9.36 -23.57
N PHE A 507 -13.13 9.24 -23.28
CA PHE A 507 -13.80 8.01 -22.88
C PHE A 507 -14.32 7.14 -24.03
N ARG A 508 -14.16 7.59 -25.28
CA ARG A 508 -14.54 6.82 -26.48
C ARG A 508 -13.84 5.47 -26.52
N ASP A 509 -14.60 4.45 -26.89
CA ASP A 509 -14.07 3.09 -26.98
C ASP A 509 -13.09 2.94 -28.16
N ALA A 510 -11.79 3.01 -27.86
CA ALA A 510 -10.70 2.80 -28.80
C ALA A 510 -10.10 1.38 -28.74
N THR A 511 -10.80 0.41 -28.15
CA THR A 511 -10.25 -0.96 -27.97
C THR A 511 -9.97 -1.67 -29.29
N HIS A 512 -10.70 -1.34 -30.37
CA HIS A 512 -10.42 -1.81 -31.73
C HIS A 512 -9.03 -1.38 -32.23
N LYS A 513 -8.49 -0.26 -31.73
CA LYS A 513 -7.12 0.22 -31.98
C LYS A 513 -6.09 -0.38 -31.00
N ARG A 514 -6.50 -1.37 -30.19
CA ARG A 514 -5.70 -1.99 -29.12
C ARG A 514 -5.23 -1.00 -28.06
N ILE A 515 -6.05 0.00 -27.78
CA ILE A 515 -5.82 1.00 -26.73
C ILE A 515 -6.77 0.66 -25.56
N PRO A 516 -6.27 0.41 -24.33
CA PRO A 516 -7.13 0.09 -23.18
C PRO A 516 -8.07 1.23 -22.84
N ASP A 517 -9.37 0.98 -22.63
CA ASP A 517 -10.34 2.03 -22.33
C ASP A 517 -10.06 2.76 -21.00
N ILE A 518 -10.09 4.09 -21.02
CA ILE A 518 -9.71 4.94 -19.88
C ILE A 518 -10.61 4.74 -18.66
N ARG A 519 -11.92 4.47 -18.83
CA ARG A 519 -12.83 4.23 -17.69
C ARG A 519 -12.34 3.12 -16.75
N ARG A 520 -11.81 2.02 -17.31
CA ARG A 520 -11.33 0.86 -16.56
C ARG A 520 -9.95 1.10 -15.99
N VAL A 521 -9.17 1.97 -16.61
CA VAL A 521 -7.90 2.45 -16.05
C VAL A 521 -8.19 3.27 -14.81
N LEU A 522 -9.05 4.29 -14.90
CA LEU A 522 -9.41 5.15 -13.77
C LEU A 522 -10.07 4.36 -12.62
N GLU A 523 -10.96 3.41 -12.94
CA GLU A 523 -11.53 2.46 -11.95
C GLU A 523 -10.44 1.75 -11.12
N ARG A 524 -9.32 1.36 -11.76
CA ARG A 524 -8.22 0.64 -11.10
C ARG A 524 -7.29 1.55 -10.29
N LEU A 525 -7.38 2.85 -10.50
CA LEU A 525 -6.55 3.85 -9.82
C LEU A 525 -7.24 4.49 -8.61
N VAL A 526 -8.52 4.19 -8.34
CA VAL A 526 -9.30 4.80 -7.26
C VAL A 526 -8.61 4.74 -5.89
N ALA A 527 -8.12 3.55 -5.48
CA ALA A 527 -7.45 3.42 -4.18
C ALA A 527 -6.08 4.10 -4.15
N ALA A 528 -5.35 4.10 -5.26
CA ALA A 528 -4.06 4.77 -5.36
C ALA A 528 -4.22 6.31 -5.38
N ALA A 529 -5.27 6.82 -6.00
CA ALA A 529 -5.62 8.24 -5.99
C ALA A 529 -5.98 8.70 -4.57
N ALA A 530 -6.80 7.93 -3.85
CA ALA A 530 -7.08 8.23 -2.44
C ALA A 530 -5.80 8.23 -1.59
N GLY A 531 -4.91 7.24 -1.80
CA GLY A 531 -3.63 7.16 -1.10
C GLY A 531 -2.70 8.34 -1.41
N GLU A 532 -2.77 8.94 -2.60
CA GLU A 532 -1.97 10.11 -2.97
C GLU A 532 -2.31 11.31 -2.07
N GLU A 533 -3.57 11.42 -1.65
CA GLU A 533 -4.08 12.42 -0.70
C GLU A 533 -3.93 12.01 0.76
N GLY A 534 -3.22 10.91 1.08
CA GLY A 534 -3.08 10.40 2.45
C GLY A 534 -4.26 9.58 2.96
N LEU A 535 -5.22 9.24 2.10
CA LEU A 535 -6.44 8.56 2.51
C LEU A 535 -6.38 7.05 2.22
N HIS A 536 -6.66 6.21 3.22
CA HIS A 536 -6.62 4.75 3.08
C HIS A 536 -7.92 4.16 2.51
N ALA A 537 -7.84 2.92 2.05
CA ALA A 537 -8.96 2.17 1.48
C ALA A 537 -9.36 0.98 2.36
N ARG A 538 -10.67 0.82 2.58
CA ARG A 538 -11.25 -0.39 3.20
C ARG A 538 -12.08 -1.18 2.20
N THR A 539 -12.25 -2.45 2.51
CA THR A 539 -13.21 -3.29 1.82
C THR A 539 -14.32 -3.73 2.75
N VAL A 540 -15.51 -3.95 2.21
CA VAL A 540 -16.70 -4.31 2.99
C VAL A 540 -17.43 -5.50 2.41
N LEU A 541 -17.96 -6.35 3.28
CA LEU A 541 -18.87 -7.43 2.93
C LEU A 541 -20.03 -7.52 3.93
N THR A 542 -21.18 -7.99 3.44
CA THR A 542 -22.23 -8.53 4.32
C THR A 542 -21.81 -9.91 4.85
N PRO A 543 -22.32 -10.37 6.02
CA PRO A 543 -22.02 -11.69 6.56
C PRO A 543 -22.31 -12.83 5.57
N GLY A 544 -23.41 -12.73 4.82
CA GLY A 544 -23.79 -13.74 3.82
C GLY A 544 -22.79 -13.84 2.67
N HIS A 545 -22.30 -12.71 2.17
CA HIS A 545 -21.27 -12.72 1.14
C HIS A 545 -19.92 -13.16 1.69
N ALA A 546 -19.54 -12.73 2.89
CA ALA A 546 -18.29 -13.15 3.54
C ALA A 546 -18.23 -14.68 3.69
N GLY A 547 -19.27 -15.31 4.25
CA GLY A 547 -19.34 -16.76 4.41
C GLY A 547 -19.25 -17.51 3.08
N LEU A 548 -19.97 -17.05 2.05
CA LEU A 548 -19.90 -17.65 0.71
C LEU A 548 -18.50 -17.52 0.08
N THR A 549 -17.91 -16.33 0.14
CA THR A 549 -16.61 -16.08 -0.49
C THR A 549 -15.47 -16.77 0.23
N HIS A 550 -15.50 -16.84 1.56
CA HIS A 550 -14.49 -17.50 2.36
C HIS A 550 -14.41 -18.98 1.99
N LEU A 551 -15.54 -19.70 2.10
CA LEU A 551 -15.62 -21.12 1.76
C LEU A 551 -15.22 -21.39 0.29
N SER A 552 -15.61 -20.52 -0.63
CA SER A 552 -15.22 -20.67 -2.04
C SER A 552 -13.72 -20.46 -2.26
N LEU A 553 -13.10 -19.51 -1.56
CA LEU A 553 -11.67 -19.22 -1.67
C LEU A 553 -10.83 -20.33 -1.02
N GLU A 554 -11.22 -20.76 0.17
CA GLU A 554 -10.61 -21.88 0.88
C GLU A 554 -10.56 -23.13 0.00
N TYR A 555 -11.71 -23.56 -0.55
CA TYR A 555 -11.77 -24.73 -1.42
C TYR A 555 -10.94 -24.57 -2.70
N LYS A 556 -10.92 -23.37 -3.31
CA LYS A 556 -10.07 -23.12 -4.48
C LYS A 556 -8.60 -23.21 -4.15
N ILE A 557 -8.19 -22.67 -3.00
CA ILE A 557 -6.79 -22.71 -2.54
C ILE A 557 -6.39 -24.15 -2.26
N ASP A 558 -7.22 -24.93 -1.56
CA ASP A 558 -7.00 -26.36 -1.31
C ASP A 558 -6.73 -27.13 -2.62
N GLN A 559 -7.59 -26.96 -3.62
CA GLN A 559 -7.44 -27.64 -4.91
C GLN A 559 -6.24 -27.15 -5.73
N LEU A 560 -5.82 -25.88 -5.57
CA LEU A 560 -4.64 -25.34 -6.26
C LEU A 560 -3.33 -25.73 -5.56
N ALA A 561 -3.35 -25.91 -4.25
CA ALA A 561 -2.18 -26.18 -3.42
C ALA A 561 -1.79 -27.67 -3.39
N VAL A 562 -2.69 -28.59 -3.75
CA VAL A 562 -2.54 -30.05 -3.61
C VAL A 562 -1.19 -30.63 -4.07
N ASN A 563 -0.55 -30.05 -5.10
CA ASN A 563 0.71 -30.53 -5.66
C ASN A 563 1.88 -29.54 -5.49
N LEU A 564 1.74 -28.50 -4.66
CA LEU A 564 2.76 -27.48 -4.43
C LEU A 564 3.43 -27.70 -3.06
N PRO A 565 4.76 -27.94 -3.00
CA PRO A 565 5.43 -28.17 -1.73
C PRO A 565 5.63 -26.87 -0.94
N GLY A 566 5.67 -26.98 0.39
CA GLY A 566 6.03 -25.90 1.30
C GLY A 566 4.87 -25.00 1.70
N TYR A 567 5.19 -23.91 2.41
CA TYR A 567 4.25 -22.88 2.84
C TYR A 567 3.73 -22.06 1.64
N PRO A 568 2.56 -21.40 1.73
CA PRO A 568 2.03 -20.55 0.65
C PRO A 568 3.05 -19.56 0.08
N VAL A 569 3.91 -18.98 0.93
CA VAL A 569 5.03 -18.11 0.53
C VAL A 569 5.98 -18.78 -0.48
N GLU A 570 6.34 -20.04 -0.28
CA GLU A 570 7.21 -20.84 -1.14
C GLU A 570 6.46 -21.32 -2.39
N GLN A 571 5.20 -21.73 -2.24
CA GLN A 571 4.34 -22.15 -3.34
C GLN A 571 4.12 -21.01 -4.35
N ILE A 572 3.83 -19.81 -3.86
CA ILE A 572 3.66 -18.60 -4.68
C ILE A 572 4.96 -18.30 -5.42
N GLN A 573 6.10 -18.29 -4.74
CA GLN A 573 7.41 -18.08 -5.37
C GLN A 573 7.73 -19.15 -6.42
N PHE A 574 7.41 -20.42 -6.15
CA PHE A 574 7.58 -21.50 -7.10
C PHE A 574 6.78 -21.25 -8.39
N VAL A 575 5.49 -20.93 -8.26
CA VAL A 575 4.61 -20.64 -9.41
C VAL A 575 5.09 -19.41 -10.19
N HIS A 576 5.49 -18.33 -9.51
CA HIS A 576 6.05 -17.16 -10.17
C HIS A 576 7.34 -17.46 -10.95
N ARG A 577 8.25 -18.27 -10.38
CA ARG A 577 9.49 -18.68 -11.06
C ARG A 577 9.21 -19.58 -12.27
N ALA A 578 8.27 -20.50 -12.13
CA ALA A 578 7.84 -21.38 -13.22
C ALA A 578 7.27 -20.57 -14.40
N GLY A 579 6.55 -19.48 -14.11
CA GLY A 579 6.05 -18.51 -15.09
C GLY A 579 4.90 -19.06 -15.94
N TRP A 580 4.36 -18.24 -16.84
CA TRP A 580 3.23 -18.65 -17.69
C TRP A 580 3.63 -19.69 -18.75
N TRP A 581 2.96 -20.84 -18.75
CA TRP A 581 3.24 -21.97 -19.67
C TRP A 581 2.16 -22.20 -20.75
N GLY A 582 1.11 -21.37 -20.81
CA GLY A 582 0.04 -21.46 -21.83
C GLY A 582 -0.74 -22.78 -21.80
N ILE A 583 -1.15 -23.27 -22.98
CA ILE A 583 -1.99 -24.49 -23.14
C ILE A 583 -1.15 -25.79 -23.04
N GLY A 584 0.13 -25.70 -22.64
CA GLY A 584 1.00 -26.86 -22.49
C GLY A 584 1.57 -27.38 -23.81
N GLY A 585 2.84 -27.76 -23.78
CA GLY A 585 3.60 -28.31 -24.90
C GLY A 585 5.05 -28.54 -24.49
N ALA A 586 5.75 -29.48 -25.13
CA ALA A 586 7.08 -29.93 -24.71
C ALA A 586 8.08 -28.77 -24.49
N VAL A 587 8.02 -27.73 -25.34
CA VAL A 587 8.88 -26.54 -25.23
C VAL A 587 8.52 -25.66 -24.02
N ALA A 588 7.23 -25.52 -23.69
CA ALA A 588 6.79 -24.77 -22.52
C ALA A 588 7.16 -25.50 -21.22
N PHE A 589 6.98 -26.83 -21.19
CA PHE A 589 7.41 -27.67 -20.08
C PHE A 589 8.93 -27.66 -19.90
N PHE A 590 9.72 -27.78 -20.98
CA PHE A 590 11.17 -27.70 -20.90
C PHE A 590 11.62 -26.34 -20.36
N ARG A 591 11.01 -25.23 -20.82
CA ARG A 591 11.32 -23.89 -20.29
C ARG A 591 10.96 -23.76 -18.81
N MET A 592 9.80 -24.26 -18.40
CA MET A 592 9.38 -24.29 -17.00
C MET A 592 10.37 -25.10 -16.16
N TYR A 593 10.74 -26.30 -16.61
CA TYR A 593 11.73 -27.16 -15.97
C TYR A 593 13.09 -26.45 -15.83
N MET A 594 13.59 -25.82 -16.90
CA MET A 594 14.84 -25.07 -16.88
C MET A 594 14.78 -23.87 -15.93
N LYS A 595 13.68 -23.12 -15.91
CA LYS A 595 13.51 -21.97 -15.00
C LYS A 595 13.42 -22.39 -13.54
N THR A 596 12.82 -23.54 -13.27
CA THR A 596 12.55 -24.02 -11.91
C THR A 596 13.75 -24.77 -11.33
N ASN A 597 14.40 -25.65 -12.11
CA ASN A 597 15.49 -26.53 -11.65
C ASN A 597 16.89 -26.03 -12.02
N HIS A 598 17.03 -25.15 -13.01
CA HIS A 598 18.31 -24.62 -13.49
C HIS A 598 18.32 -23.09 -13.54
N ALA A 599 17.71 -22.44 -12.55
CA ALA A 599 17.53 -20.98 -12.51
C ALA A 599 18.83 -20.18 -12.70
N GLY A 600 19.95 -20.65 -12.15
CA GLY A 600 21.27 -20.02 -12.31
C GLY A 600 21.82 -20.09 -13.74
N PHE A 601 21.54 -21.17 -14.47
CA PHE A 601 21.89 -21.28 -15.89
C PHE A 601 20.99 -20.38 -16.74
N VAL A 602 19.68 -20.39 -16.49
CA VAL A 602 18.73 -19.52 -17.21
C VAL A 602 19.09 -18.04 -17.01
N ARG A 603 19.36 -17.58 -15.79
CA ARG A 603 19.73 -16.17 -15.51
C ARG A 603 20.97 -15.70 -16.28
N ARG A 604 21.94 -16.59 -16.56
CA ARG A 604 23.14 -16.29 -17.35
C ARG A 604 22.88 -16.27 -18.86
N VAL A 605 21.90 -17.04 -19.34
CA VAL A 605 21.66 -17.25 -20.77
C VAL A 605 20.48 -16.39 -21.29
N ASP A 606 19.58 -15.95 -20.41
CA ASP A 606 18.40 -15.13 -20.74
C ASP A 606 18.73 -13.82 -21.49
N PRO A 607 19.80 -13.06 -21.12
CA PRO A 607 20.19 -11.85 -21.85
C PRO A 607 20.57 -12.12 -23.31
N VAL A 608 21.14 -13.30 -23.58
CA VAL A 608 21.66 -13.71 -24.91
C VAL A 608 20.55 -14.30 -25.79
N MET A 609 19.50 -14.87 -25.19
CA MET A 609 18.39 -15.51 -25.91
C MET A 609 17.27 -14.56 -26.33
N HIS A 610 17.21 -13.36 -25.75
CA HIS A 610 16.15 -12.38 -25.99
C HIS A 610 16.14 -11.77 -27.43
N PRO A 611 17.29 -11.52 -28.10
CA PRO A 611 17.32 -11.07 -29.49
C PRO A 611 17.00 -12.18 -30.50
N ILE A 612 17.47 -13.40 -30.23
CA ILE A 612 17.33 -14.55 -31.14
C ILE A 612 15.86 -15.01 -31.21
N GLY A 613 15.13 -14.96 -30.09
CA GLY A 613 13.71 -15.28 -30.03
C GLY A 613 12.77 -14.27 -30.71
N ARG A 614 13.22 -13.04 -30.98
CA ARG A 614 12.46 -12.06 -31.80
C ARG A 614 12.69 -12.30 -33.29
N GLY A 615 13.93 -12.58 -33.71
CA GLY A 615 14.28 -12.94 -35.09
C GLY A 615 13.63 -14.24 -35.55
N ALA A 616 13.65 -15.29 -34.71
CA ALA A 616 13.01 -16.56 -35.01
C ALA A 616 11.47 -16.44 -35.15
N ARG A 617 10.83 -15.58 -34.35
CA ARG A 617 9.38 -15.30 -34.45
C ARG A 617 9.01 -14.51 -35.70
N ALA A 618 9.90 -13.66 -36.22
CA ALA A 618 9.71 -12.97 -37.50
C ALA A 618 9.86 -13.95 -38.68
N ILE A 619 10.90 -14.80 -38.66
CA ILE A 619 11.15 -15.82 -39.70
C ILE A 619 10.02 -16.86 -39.75
N LEU A 620 9.52 -17.32 -38.59
CA LEU A 620 8.37 -18.24 -38.51
C LEU A 620 7.05 -17.61 -38.99
N ARG A 621 6.87 -16.29 -38.87
CA ARG A 621 5.70 -15.58 -39.42
C ARG A 621 5.79 -15.45 -40.93
N VAL A 622 6.96 -15.17 -41.48
CA VAL A 622 7.21 -15.12 -42.93
C VAL A 622 7.04 -16.51 -43.56
N ALA A 623 7.56 -17.56 -42.92
CA ALA A 623 7.39 -18.94 -43.38
C ALA A 623 5.92 -19.40 -43.34
N ARG A 624 5.15 -19.02 -42.31
CA ARG A 624 3.70 -19.31 -42.24
C ARG A 624 2.88 -18.51 -43.25
N ALA A 625 3.25 -17.27 -43.55
CA ALA A 625 2.61 -16.48 -44.60
C ALA A 625 2.85 -17.12 -45.98
N GLY A 626 4.10 -17.50 -46.29
CA GLY A 626 4.44 -18.18 -47.56
C GLY A 626 3.76 -19.55 -47.73
N ALA A 627 3.63 -20.33 -46.65
CA ALA A 627 2.92 -21.62 -46.67
C ALA A 627 1.40 -21.47 -46.87
N SER A 628 0.81 -20.34 -46.45
CA SER A 628 -0.61 -20.05 -46.69
C SER A 628 -0.89 -19.64 -48.14
N THR A 629 0.04 -18.92 -48.76
CA THR A 629 -0.04 -18.52 -50.18
C THR A 629 0.13 -19.72 -51.11
N ALA A 630 1.04 -20.65 -50.78
CA ALA A 630 1.22 -21.90 -51.54
C ALA A 630 0.00 -22.84 -51.46
N ARG A 631 -0.74 -22.85 -50.33
CA ARG A 631 -1.99 -23.63 -50.19
C ARG A 631 -3.15 -23.06 -50.98
N HIS A 632 -3.16 -21.76 -51.27
CA HIS A 632 -4.19 -21.14 -52.12
C HIS A 632 -3.96 -21.38 -53.62
N LEU A 633 -2.69 -21.50 -54.06
CA LEU A 633 -2.36 -21.80 -55.45
C LEU A 633 -2.66 -23.25 -55.85
N VAL A 634 -2.52 -24.21 -54.93
CA VAL A 634 -2.78 -25.65 -55.22
C VAL A 634 -4.27 -26.01 -55.21
N LYS A 635 -5.14 -25.19 -54.60
CA LYS A 635 -6.60 -25.41 -54.58
C LYS A 635 -7.36 -24.79 -55.75
N GLY A 636 -6.71 -24.03 -56.63
CA GLY A 636 -7.32 -23.41 -57.81
C GLY A 636 -7.30 -24.24 -59.11
N ALA A 637 -6.72 -25.45 -59.10
CA ALA A 637 -6.47 -26.24 -60.31
C ALA A 637 -7.16 -27.63 -60.33
N ARG A 638 -8.30 -27.76 -59.65
CA ARG A 638 -9.24 -28.89 -59.82
C ARG A 638 -10.67 -28.37 -59.79
N SER A 639 -11.11 -27.83 -60.93
CA SER A 639 -12.50 -27.83 -61.37
C SER A 639 -12.69 -28.96 -62.37
#